data_AF-A0A3S0TQ73-F1
#
_entry.id   AF-A0A3S0TQ73-F1
#
_cell.length_a   1.000
_cell.length_b   1.000
_cell.length_c   1.000
_cell.angle_alpha   90.00
_cell.angle_beta   90.00
_cell.angle_gamma   90.00
#
_symmetry.space_group_name_H-M   'P 1'
#
loop_
_entity.id
_entity.type
_entity.pdbx_description
1 polymer ?
#
loop_
_entity_poly.entity_id
_entity_poly.type
_entity_poly.pdbx_seq_one_letter_code
_entity_poly.pdbx_strand_id
1 'polypeptide(L)'
;MSYPILLEALNNYRELFVKNILPHSEVKFSAPFIKTLVSKPHETWTVSEAFKLYNIIKPYETKLRLVGFDFRTVPQIKMVASFPQPVSSQQTLSKVSKLIGYNNKYFTVTFPYNQHYYDVLKKMKGSRFDYNKRIWFVPLEEGKELLHFALGNDFIIGDIAFKMLHGVSDNLQQSYETEYIELNLPWREGRKPYAYQTVGIDYMSKNRKAINADQMRLGKTIQSMGAVLRNDGFPHLVVCPKTLRLNWKKEWDAWTFKRSIILRHSNVKKVRELLEQGLVDVVITNFDGLQTFFIKELRTIEITEGENAGTSYIKAYANDLGEYFKSATVDEAHHLRNHKTTRYKCAKAVFDKIENDKYCLTGTPIVKSAANLASLLELIDRIDLFGGRHKFIEAFKGSEKEFMESKNGGSITPKLRELNIKLRSTCFIRRERHQVAMEIPEKFRKVVKVELENRKEYDHAMFSLQDYLASKGQDPEKIARSLMAEILVRFGILKQIAAKGKLSAVREWAEDVIISGEKVIIFCWYNETVQWLRDALKEHGAVSICGKIDGRDMKDDEIERNKTKFQTDPSCMAMVITYGKGGEGHTLSAANNVGMIELGWTYKDQAQAEDRAVVVGKTGSVDCYYFIGEDTIDEDVYDVIDSRRQIEKEATGGNEVVQTEIMTRLIRNVMSSKK
;
A
#
# COMPACT_ATOMS: atom_id res chain seq x y z
N MET A 1 -33.27 -7.27 -15.98
CA MET A 1 -33.61 -8.38 -16.88
C MET A 1 -33.18 -9.68 -16.25
N SER A 2 -34.06 -10.69 -16.30
CA SER A 2 -33.98 -11.87 -15.44
C SER A 2 -32.89 -12.85 -15.88
N TYR A 3 -32.14 -13.32 -14.89
CA TYR A 3 -31.10 -14.35 -15.00
C TYR A 3 -31.52 -15.63 -15.77
N PRO A 4 -32.76 -16.14 -15.63
CA PRO A 4 -33.23 -17.30 -16.39
C PRO A 4 -33.17 -17.11 -17.91
N ILE A 5 -33.45 -15.91 -18.42
CA ILE A 5 -33.46 -15.64 -19.87
C ILE A 5 -32.04 -15.63 -20.44
N LEU A 6 -31.06 -15.09 -19.70
CA LEU A 6 -29.65 -15.13 -20.10
C LEU A 6 -29.12 -16.57 -20.07
N LEU A 7 -29.47 -17.35 -19.05
CA LEU A 7 -29.10 -18.76 -18.96
C LEU A 7 -29.69 -19.59 -20.09
N GLU A 8 -30.98 -19.44 -20.35
CA GLU A 8 -31.68 -20.15 -21.43
C GLU A 8 -31.07 -19.77 -22.79
N ALA A 9 -30.81 -18.48 -23.02
CA ALA A 9 -30.12 -18.02 -24.21
C ALA A 9 -28.71 -18.59 -24.33
N LEU A 10 -27.89 -18.64 -23.27
CA LEU A 10 -26.54 -19.20 -23.35
C LEU A 10 -26.53 -20.74 -23.49
N ASN A 11 -27.49 -21.42 -22.85
CA ASN A 11 -27.64 -22.87 -22.92
C ASN A 11 -28.01 -23.34 -24.33
N ASN A 12 -28.93 -22.64 -25.00
CA ASN A 12 -29.41 -23.00 -26.35
C ASN A 12 -28.30 -23.01 -27.42
N TYR A 13 -27.14 -22.39 -27.15
CA TYR A 13 -26.02 -22.32 -28.08
C TYR A 13 -24.70 -22.88 -27.51
N ARG A 14 -24.77 -23.64 -26.41
CA ARG A 14 -23.58 -24.19 -25.73
C ARG A 14 -22.68 -25.05 -26.62
N GLU A 15 -23.26 -25.83 -27.53
CA GLU A 15 -22.50 -26.68 -28.47
C GLU A 15 -21.80 -25.85 -29.56
N LEU A 16 -22.39 -24.73 -29.97
CA LEU A 16 -21.78 -23.78 -30.90
C LEU A 16 -20.55 -23.12 -30.28
N PHE A 17 -20.57 -22.82 -28.97
CA PHE A 17 -19.41 -22.29 -28.25
C PHE A 17 -18.27 -23.30 -28.21
N VAL A 18 -18.57 -24.55 -27.86
CA VAL A 18 -17.58 -25.63 -27.80
C VAL A 18 -16.93 -25.87 -29.16
N LYS A 19 -17.73 -25.90 -30.23
CA LYS A 19 -17.25 -26.22 -31.58
C LYS A 19 -16.49 -25.07 -32.27
N ASN A 20 -16.90 -23.82 -32.06
CA ASN A 20 -16.40 -22.68 -32.83
C ASN A 20 -15.51 -21.70 -32.04
N ILE A 21 -15.49 -21.78 -30.70
CA ILE A 21 -14.72 -20.86 -29.86
C ILE A 21 -13.49 -21.56 -29.24
N LEU A 22 -13.65 -22.80 -28.73
CA LEU A 22 -12.55 -23.53 -28.09
C LEU A 22 -11.30 -23.80 -28.96
N PRO A 23 -11.41 -23.95 -30.30
CA PRO A 23 -10.24 -24.13 -31.15
C PRO A 23 -9.35 -22.87 -31.27
N HIS A 24 -9.84 -21.68 -30.88
CA HIS A 24 -9.05 -20.46 -30.96
C HIS A 24 -7.99 -20.38 -29.84
N SER A 25 -6.73 -20.11 -30.23
CA SER A 25 -5.59 -19.99 -29.31
C SER A 25 -5.80 -18.96 -28.20
N GLU A 26 -6.55 -17.90 -28.49
CA GLU A 26 -6.94 -16.82 -27.56
C GLU A 26 -7.92 -17.27 -26.46
N VAL A 27 -8.60 -18.41 -26.62
CA VAL A 27 -9.56 -18.96 -25.64
C VAL A 27 -9.00 -20.18 -24.89
N LYS A 28 -7.76 -20.59 -25.19
CA LYS A 28 -7.11 -21.78 -24.65
C LYS A 28 -7.09 -21.82 -23.11
N PHE A 29 -6.93 -20.67 -22.44
CA PHE A 29 -6.93 -20.55 -20.98
C PHE A 29 -8.33 -20.64 -20.35
N SER A 30 -9.36 -20.23 -21.09
CA SER A 30 -10.77 -20.34 -20.67
C SER A 30 -11.42 -21.66 -21.08
N ALA A 31 -10.72 -22.48 -21.87
CA ALA A 31 -11.22 -23.76 -22.37
C ALA A 31 -11.59 -24.76 -21.27
N PRO A 32 -10.84 -24.91 -20.16
CA PRO A 32 -11.25 -25.77 -19.04
C PRO A 32 -12.56 -25.29 -18.41
N PHE A 33 -12.69 -23.98 -18.17
CA PHE A 33 -13.91 -23.38 -17.63
C PHE A 33 -15.12 -23.62 -18.55
N ILE A 34 -15.00 -23.34 -19.85
CA ILE A 34 -16.09 -23.54 -20.81
C ILE A 34 -16.47 -25.01 -20.88
N LYS A 35 -15.50 -25.94 -20.94
CA LYS A 35 -15.77 -27.39 -20.96
C LYS A 35 -16.50 -27.84 -19.69
N THR A 36 -16.00 -27.44 -18.52
CA THR A 36 -16.60 -27.76 -17.22
C THR A 36 -18.00 -27.16 -17.06
N LEU A 37 -18.21 -25.94 -17.54
CA LEU A 37 -19.51 -25.25 -17.50
C LEU A 37 -20.53 -25.91 -18.43
N VAL A 38 -20.12 -26.22 -19.66
CA VAL A 38 -21.01 -26.88 -20.64
C VAL A 38 -21.31 -28.34 -20.27
N SER A 39 -20.45 -29.01 -19.52
CA SER A 39 -20.69 -30.40 -19.06
C SER A 39 -21.68 -30.54 -17.90
N LYS A 40 -22.04 -29.45 -17.21
CA LYS A 40 -22.98 -29.48 -16.08
C LYS A 40 -24.38 -28.99 -16.49
N PRO A 41 -25.47 -29.51 -15.88
CA PRO A 41 -26.84 -29.12 -16.21
C PRO A 41 -27.03 -27.60 -16.08
N HIS A 42 -27.67 -26.97 -17.06
CA HIS A 42 -27.82 -25.51 -17.13
C HIS A 42 -28.59 -24.89 -15.96
N GLU A 43 -29.47 -25.67 -15.34
CA GLU A 43 -30.22 -25.33 -14.13
C GLU A 43 -29.30 -25.15 -12.91
N THR A 44 -28.09 -25.70 -12.97
CA THR A 44 -27.05 -25.59 -11.92
C THR A 44 -26.02 -24.50 -12.19
N TRP A 45 -26.10 -23.84 -13.34
CA TRP A 45 -25.23 -22.72 -13.62
C TRP A 45 -25.52 -21.60 -12.63
N THR A 46 -24.48 -20.89 -12.22
CA THR A 46 -24.61 -19.68 -11.40
C THR A 46 -24.59 -18.42 -12.26
N VAL A 47 -25.12 -17.32 -11.72
CA VAL A 47 -25.13 -16.01 -12.40
C VAL A 47 -23.73 -15.62 -12.83
N SER A 48 -22.75 -15.81 -11.93
CA SER A 48 -21.34 -15.55 -12.19
C SER A 48 -20.82 -16.36 -13.39
N GLU A 49 -21.19 -17.63 -13.49
CA GLU A 49 -20.75 -18.51 -14.57
C GLU A 49 -21.36 -18.15 -15.92
N ALA A 50 -22.66 -17.82 -15.95
CA ALA A 50 -23.34 -17.33 -17.15
C ALA A 50 -22.73 -16.02 -17.65
N PHE A 51 -22.42 -15.09 -16.74
CA PHE A 51 -21.76 -13.83 -17.07
C PHE A 51 -20.31 -14.02 -17.53
N LYS A 52 -19.55 -14.91 -16.87
CA LYS A 52 -18.18 -15.25 -17.26
C LYS A 52 -18.17 -15.84 -18.67
N LEU A 53 -19.09 -16.75 -18.98
CA LEU A 53 -19.26 -17.29 -20.33
C LEU A 53 -19.62 -16.19 -21.34
N TYR A 54 -20.61 -15.35 -21.05
CA TYR A 54 -21.01 -14.24 -21.92
C TYR A 54 -19.83 -13.32 -22.27
N ASN A 55 -19.01 -12.93 -21.28
CA ASN A 55 -17.86 -12.06 -21.50
C ASN A 55 -16.74 -12.73 -22.30
N ILE A 56 -16.55 -14.05 -22.17
CA ILE A 56 -15.57 -14.80 -22.97
C ILE A 56 -16.00 -14.85 -24.44
N ILE A 57 -17.30 -15.02 -24.71
CA ILE A 57 -17.80 -15.19 -26.08
C ILE A 57 -18.09 -13.86 -26.79
N LYS A 58 -18.38 -12.78 -26.05
CA LYS A 58 -18.77 -11.47 -26.60
C LYS A 58 -17.76 -10.87 -27.60
N PRO A 59 -16.43 -10.92 -27.36
CA PRO A 59 -15.44 -10.45 -28.32
C PRO A 59 -15.50 -11.17 -29.68
N TYR A 60 -16.06 -12.38 -29.73
CA TYR A 60 -16.20 -13.19 -30.93
C TYR A 60 -17.56 -13.02 -31.62
N GLU A 61 -18.34 -11.99 -31.26
CA GLU A 61 -19.69 -11.72 -31.78
C GLU A 61 -19.79 -11.79 -33.31
N THR A 62 -18.85 -11.18 -34.04
CA THR A 62 -18.87 -11.19 -35.51
C THR A 62 -18.72 -12.60 -36.08
N LYS A 63 -17.88 -13.45 -35.47
CA LYS A 63 -17.67 -14.84 -35.89
C LYS A 63 -18.85 -15.73 -35.49
N LEU A 64 -19.36 -15.53 -34.28
CA LEU A 64 -20.50 -16.27 -33.75
C LEU A 64 -21.78 -15.98 -34.55
N ARG A 65 -21.94 -14.75 -35.05
CA ARG A 65 -23.03 -14.39 -35.97
C ARG A 65 -22.98 -15.17 -37.28
N LEU A 66 -21.79 -15.47 -37.81
CA LEU A 66 -21.63 -16.25 -39.05
C LEU A 66 -22.07 -17.72 -38.89
N VAL A 67 -22.06 -18.24 -37.66
CA VAL A 67 -22.49 -19.61 -37.34
C VAL A 67 -23.87 -19.65 -36.67
N GLY A 68 -24.65 -18.57 -36.78
CA GLY A 68 -26.06 -18.52 -36.37
C GLY A 68 -26.33 -18.02 -34.95
N PHE A 69 -25.33 -17.55 -34.22
CA PHE A 69 -25.52 -16.96 -32.88
C PHE A 69 -25.65 -15.43 -32.96
N ASP A 70 -26.85 -14.90 -32.69
CA ASP A 70 -27.08 -13.45 -32.69
C ASP A 70 -27.10 -12.87 -31.28
N PHE A 71 -26.09 -12.07 -30.93
CA PHE A 71 -26.07 -11.34 -29.65
C PHE A 71 -27.21 -10.33 -29.49
N ARG A 72 -27.98 -10.04 -30.54
CA ARG A 72 -29.22 -9.24 -30.44
C ARG A 72 -30.40 -10.03 -29.85
N THR A 73 -30.38 -11.36 -29.94
CA THR A 73 -31.37 -12.24 -29.30
C THR A 73 -30.98 -12.57 -27.85
N VAL A 74 -29.73 -12.31 -27.48
CA VAL A 74 -29.25 -12.33 -26.09
C VAL A 74 -29.53 -10.97 -25.45
N PRO A 75 -30.20 -10.90 -24.28
CA PRO A 75 -30.51 -9.61 -23.66
C PRO A 75 -29.25 -8.77 -23.38
N GLN A 76 -29.20 -7.54 -23.89
CA GLN A 76 -28.07 -6.64 -23.64
C GLN A 76 -28.06 -6.16 -22.19
N ILE A 77 -26.99 -6.48 -21.47
CA ILE A 77 -26.74 -6.00 -20.12
C ILE A 77 -26.14 -4.60 -20.23
N LYS A 78 -26.99 -3.58 -20.20
CA LYS A 78 -26.53 -2.18 -20.21
C LYS A 78 -25.98 -1.81 -18.83
N MET A 79 -24.66 -1.69 -18.71
CA MET A 79 -24.07 -0.86 -17.66
C MET A 79 -24.38 0.60 -17.98
N VAL A 80 -25.13 1.27 -17.11
CA VAL A 80 -25.34 2.71 -17.26
C VAL A 80 -24.19 3.42 -16.54
N ALA A 81 -23.17 3.80 -17.29
CA ALA A 81 -22.15 4.72 -16.85
C ALA A 81 -22.76 6.13 -16.77
N SER A 82 -23.41 6.48 -15.66
CA SER A 82 -23.73 7.88 -15.38
C SER A 82 -23.74 8.14 -13.88
N PHE A 83 -22.73 8.86 -13.42
CA PHE A 83 -22.74 9.56 -12.15
C PHE A 83 -24.00 10.45 -12.08
N PRO A 84 -24.83 10.37 -11.03
CA PRO A 84 -25.75 11.46 -10.76
C PRO A 84 -24.92 12.66 -10.28
N GLN A 85 -24.79 13.65 -11.16
CA GLN A 85 -24.51 15.02 -10.73
C GLN A 85 -25.62 15.45 -9.75
N PRO A 86 -25.33 16.30 -8.74
CA PRO A 86 -26.39 16.95 -7.97
C PRO A 86 -27.20 17.83 -8.93
N VAL A 87 -28.44 17.44 -9.22
CA VAL A 87 -29.33 18.23 -10.07
C VAL A 87 -29.66 19.52 -9.33
N SER A 88 -29.11 20.63 -9.79
CA SER A 88 -29.61 21.97 -9.49
C SER A 88 -30.93 22.18 -10.23
N SER A 89 -31.93 22.66 -9.48
CA SER A 89 -33.12 23.40 -9.92
C SER A 89 -33.91 22.90 -11.15
N GLN A 90 -35.12 22.40 -10.85
CA GLN A 90 -36.33 22.45 -11.70
C GLN A 90 -36.18 21.97 -13.15
N GLN A 91 -36.10 20.65 -13.34
CA GLN A 91 -36.56 20.01 -14.58
C GLN A 91 -37.44 18.80 -14.26
N THR A 92 -38.71 18.94 -14.65
CA THR A 92 -39.78 17.97 -14.90
C THR A 92 -39.56 16.51 -14.46
N LEU A 93 -40.11 16.14 -13.29
CA LEU A 93 -40.27 14.76 -12.81
C LEU A 93 -41.21 13.97 -13.74
N SER A 94 -40.64 13.30 -14.75
CA SER A 94 -41.38 12.31 -15.56
C SER A 94 -40.95 10.88 -15.16
N LYS A 95 -41.92 10.11 -14.64
CA LYS A 95 -41.88 8.69 -14.21
C LYS A 95 -40.72 8.28 -13.29
N VAL A 96 -40.99 8.22 -11.98
CA VAL A 96 -40.10 7.59 -10.98
C VAL A 96 -39.82 6.13 -11.38
N SER A 97 -38.59 5.81 -11.76
CA SER A 97 -38.13 4.45 -12.10
C SER A 97 -37.93 3.60 -10.84
N LYS A 98 -38.11 2.27 -10.95
CA LYS A 98 -37.74 1.32 -9.88
C LYS A 98 -36.23 1.41 -9.64
N LEU A 99 -35.81 1.95 -8.51
CA LEU A 99 -34.42 2.29 -8.19
C LEU A 99 -34.03 1.76 -6.80
N ILE A 100 -32.82 1.19 -6.70
CA ILE A 100 -32.15 0.92 -5.44
C ILE A 100 -30.86 1.74 -5.38
N GLY A 101 -30.73 2.55 -4.35
CA GLY A 101 -29.54 3.32 -4.01
C GLY A 101 -29.03 2.96 -2.61
N TYR A 102 -28.05 3.72 -2.15
CA TYR A 102 -27.48 3.57 -0.81
C TYR A 102 -27.16 4.94 -0.24
N ASN A 103 -27.62 5.22 0.98
CA ASN A 103 -27.49 6.54 1.61
C ASN A 103 -26.50 6.56 2.79
N ASN A 104 -25.48 5.71 2.74
CA ASN A 104 -24.48 5.52 3.79
C ASN A 104 -24.92 4.79 5.06
N LYS A 105 -26.22 4.48 5.21
CA LYS A 105 -26.76 3.74 6.36
C LYS A 105 -27.76 2.65 5.98
N TYR A 106 -28.52 2.86 4.91
CA TYR A 106 -29.53 1.95 4.43
C TYR A 106 -29.45 1.84 2.91
N PHE A 107 -29.91 0.73 2.36
CA PHE A 107 -30.34 0.71 0.97
C PHE A 107 -31.60 1.58 0.84
N THR A 108 -31.64 2.42 -0.18
CA THR A 108 -32.80 3.26 -0.49
C THR A 108 -33.55 2.66 -1.66
N VAL A 109 -34.81 2.30 -1.49
CA VAL A 109 -35.61 1.67 -2.54
C VAL A 109 -36.75 2.60 -2.92
N THR A 110 -36.88 2.90 -4.21
CA THR A 110 -37.90 3.81 -4.75
C THR A 110 -38.56 3.15 -5.95
N PHE A 111 -39.88 3.21 -6.04
CA PHE A 111 -40.64 2.62 -7.14
C PHE A 111 -42.04 3.26 -7.22
N PRO A 112 -42.71 3.24 -8.38
CA PRO A 112 -44.13 3.54 -8.47
C PRO A 112 -44.92 2.61 -7.57
N TYR A 113 -45.93 3.12 -6.85
CA TYR A 113 -46.67 2.32 -5.88
C TYR A 113 -47.12 0.97 -6.44
N ASN A 114 -46.75 -0.09 -5.74
CA ASN A 114 -47.09 -1.46 -6.05
C ASN A 114 -47.28 -2.19 -4.71
N GLN A 115 -48.49 -2.71 -4.49
CA GLN A 115 -48.87 -3.32 -3.21
C GLN A 115 -47.99 -4.52 -2.87
N HIS A 116 -47.67 -5.36 -3.85
CA HIS A 116 -46.79 -6.52 -3.64
C HIS A 116 -45.38 -6.09 -3.20
N TYR A 117 -44.79 -5.08 -3.84
CA TYR A 117 -43.46 -4.57 -3.47
C TYR A 117 -43.45 -3.92 -2.09
N TYR A 118 -44.53 -3.21 -1.76
CA TYR A 118 -44.72 -2.63 -0.44
C TYR A 118 -44.75 -3.72 0.63
N ASP A 119 -45.51 -4.80 0.41
CA ASP A 119 -45.65 -5.90 1.38
C ASP A 119 -44.34 -6.70 1.55
N VAL A 120 -43.56 -6.87 0.48
CA VAL A 120 -42.24 -7.52 0.56
C VAL A 120 -41.25 -6.68 1.37
N LEU A 121 -41.12 -5.39 1.06
CA LEU A 121 -40.20 -4.50 1.78
C LEU A 121 -40.62 -4.26 3.23
N LYS A 122 -41.92 -4.29 3.53
CA LYS A 122 -42.44 -4.21 4.91
C LYS A 122 -42.06 -5.42 5.76
N LYS A 123 -41.88 -6.60 5.15
CA LYS A 123 -41.51 -7.85 5.83
C LYS A 123 -40.01 -7.96 6.11
N MET A 124 -39.17 -7.26 5.35
CA MET A 124 -37.72 -7.21 5.60
C MET A 124 -37.43 -6.55 6.95
N LYS A 125 -36.63 -7.20 7.78
CA LYS A 125 -36.46 -6.82 9.19
C LYS A 125 -35.81 -5.44 9.31
N GLY A 126 -36.47 -4.53 10.05
CA GLY A 126 -35.97 -3.17 10.29
C GLY A 126 -36.15 -2.20 9.12
N SER A 127 -36.81 -2.63 8.04
CA SER A 127 -37.16 -1.74 6.93
C SER A 127 -38.24 -0.73 7.31
N ARG A 128 -38.10 0.50 6.81
CA ARG A 128 -39.02 1.61 7.11
C ARG A 128 -39.31 2.44 5.88
N PHE A 129 -40.54 2.94 5.78
CA PHE A 129 -40.96 3.80 4.68
C PHE A 129 -41.04 5.27 5.12
N ASP A 130 -40.48 6.17 4.31
CA ASP A 130 -40.61 7.62 4.46
C ASP A 130 -41.71 8.12 3.52
N TYR A 131 -42.84 8.50 4.10
CA TYR A 131 -44.03 8.96 3.37
C TYR A 131 -43.80 10.26 2.60
N ASN A 132 -42.97 11.16 3.14
CA ASN A 132 -42.71 12.46 2.52
C ASN A 132 -41.83 12.31 1.28
N LYS A 133 -40.85 11.41 1.35
CA LYS A 133 -39.91 11.17 0.24
C LYS A 133 -40.35 10.05 -0.70
N ARG A 134 -41.33 9.25 -0.29
CA ARG A 134 -41.76 8.00 -0.97
C ARG A 134 -40.59 7.02 -1.18
N ILE A 135 -39.75 6.87 -0.16
CA ILE A 135 -38.55 6.02 -0.19
C ILE A 135 -38.61 4.99 0.93
N TRP A 136 -38.26 3.76 0.61
CA TRP A 136 -37.98 2.71 1.59
C TRP A 136 -36.52 2.76 2.00
N PHE A 137 -36.26 2.64 3.30
CA PHE A 137 -34.94 2.41 3.87
C PHE A 137 -34.87 0.97 4.35
N VAL A 138 -34.01 0.18 3.72
CA VAL A 138 -33.79 -1.23 4.03
C VAL A 138 -32.42 -1.38 4.70
N PRO A 139 -32.32 -2.03 5.88
CA PRO A 139 -31.05 -2.29 6.54
C PRO A 139 -30.08 -3.10 5.69
N LEU A 140 -28.79 -2.97 5.98
CA LEU A 140 -27.76 -3.61 5.17
C LEU A 140 -27.73 -5.13 5.35
N GLU A 141 -28.15 -5.61 6.51
CA GLU A 141 -28.27 -7.02 6.87
C GLU A 141 -29.24 -7.77 5.94
N GLU A 142 -30.27 -7.07 5.46
CA GLU A 142 -31.25 -7.59 4.52
C GLU A 142 -30.76 -7.55 3.06
N GLY A 143 -29.49 -7.16 2.82
CA GLY A 143 -28.95 -6.93 1.49
C GLY A 143 -29.05 -8.15 0.56
N LYS A 144 -28.94 -9.37 1.08
CA LYS A 144 -29.11 -10.60 0.27
C LYS A 144 -30.55 -10.77 -0.21
N GLU A 145 -31.50 -10.54 0.68
CA GLU A 145 -32.94 -10.65 0.39
C GLU A 145 -33.38 -9.50 -0.52
N LEU A 146 -32.85 -8.30 -0.27
CA LEU A 146 -33.07 -7.13 -1.12
C LEU A 146 -32.49 -7.33 -2.53
N LEU A 147 -31.29 -7.93 -2.65
CA LEU A 147 -30.71 -8.27 -3.96
C LEU A 147 -31.58 -9.26 -4.71
N HIS A 148 -32.03 -10.33 -4.04
CA HIS A 148 -32.91 -11.32 -4.64
C HIS A 148 -34.23 -10.69 -5.12
N PHE A 149 -34.84 -9.85 -4.27
CA PHE A 149 -36.03 -9.07 -4.61
C PHE A 149 -35.79 -8.14 -5.81
N ALA A 150 -34.68 -7.41 -5.81
CA ALA A 150 -34.31 -6.46 -6.86
C ALA A 150 -34.13 -7.12 -8.22
N LEU A 151 -33.41 -8.24 -8.25
CA LEU A 151 -33.14 -9.03 -9.44
C LEU A 151 -34.41 -9.68 -10.01
N GLY A 152 -35.33 -10.10 -9.16
CA GLY A 152 -36.62 -10.66 -9.57
C GLY A 152 -37.64 -9.64 -10.09
N ASN A 153 -37.41 -8.34 -9.91
CA ASN A 153 -38.41 -7.29 -10.17
C ASN A 153 -37.92 -6.12 -11.03
N ASP A 154 -36.78 -6.29 -11.71
CA ASP A 154 -36.16 -5.33 -12.63
C ASP A 154 -35.89 -3.94 -12.01
N PHE A 155 -35.38 -3.92 -10.78
CA PHE A 155 -34.90 -2.68 -10.18
C PHE A 155 -33.57 -2.25 -10.82
N ILE A 156 -33.43 -0.94 -11.05
CA ILE A 156 -32.15 -0.31 -11.40
C ILE A 156 -31.36 -0.14 -10.10
N ILE A 157 -30.22 -0.80 -9.98
CA ILE A 157 -29.38 -0.74 -8.78
C ILE A 157 -28.21 0.21 -9.05
N GLY A 158 -28.08 1.28 -8.25
CA GLY A 158 -26.95 2.19 -8.34
C GLY A 158 -25.64 1.52 -7.91
N ASP A 159 -24.51 1.94 -8.50
CA ASP A 159 -23.21 1.27 -8.38
C ASP A 159 -22.77 0.94 -6.94
N ILE A 160 -23.00 1.87 -6.00
CA ILE A 160 -22.63 1.66 -4.60
C ILE A 160 -23.55 0.61 -3.96
N ALA A 161 -24.86 0.68 -4.22
CA ALA A 161 -25.80 -0.32 -3.74
C ALA A 161 -25.49 -1.70 -4.36
N PHE A 162 -25.17 -1.75 -5.64
CA PHE A 162 -24.79 -2.98 -6.34
C PHE A 162 -23.57 -3.64 -5.70
N LYS A 163 -22.50 -2.87 -5.46
CA LYS A 163 -21.28 -3.34 -4.78
C LYS A 163 -21.54 -3.86 -3.37
N MET A 164 -22.50 -3.27 -2.65
CA MET A 164 -22.86 -3.67 -1.29
C MET A 164 -23.79 -4.89 -1.26
N LEU A 165 -24.71 -5.00 -2.22
CA LEU A 165 -25.69 -6.09 -2.32
C LEU A 165 -25.06 -7.42 -2.76
N HIS A 166 -24.07 -7.38 -3.65
CA HIS A 166 -23.43 -8.59 -4.20
C HIS A 166 -22.49 -9.33 -3.25
N GLY A 167 -22.47 -9.01 -1.95
CA GLY A 167 -21.68 -9.77 -0.99
C GLY A 167 -20.19 -9.64 -1.24
N VAL A 168 -19.58 -8.63 -0.64
CA VAL A 168 -18.34 -8.67 0.16
C VAL A 168 -17.37 -9.86 0.02
N SER A 169 -17.84 -11.12 0.07
CA SER A 169 -16.98 -12.30 -0.06
C SER A 169 -16.22 -12.28 -1.39
N ASP A 170 -16.84 -11.85 -2.48
CA ASP A 170 -16.23 -11.86 -3.81
C ASP A 170 -15.17 -10.78 -3.97
N ASN A 171 -15.29 -9.59 -3.36
CA ASN A 171 -14.22 -8.58 -3.44
C ASN A 171 -13.05 -8.89 -2.49
N LEU A 172 -13.32 -9.53 -1.35
CA LEU A 172 -12.26 -10.03 -0.46
C LEU A 172 -11.52 -11.20 -1.11
N GLN A 173 -12.23 -12.19 -1.66
CA GLN A 173 -11.62 -13.30 -2.40
C GLN A 173 -10.96 -12.84 -3.70
N GLN A 174 -11.59 -11.98 -4.52
CA GLN A 174 -10.96 -11.40 -5.72
C GLN A 174 -9.70 -10.61 -5.40
N SER A 175 -9.62 -9.92 -4.27
CA SER A 175 -8.36 -9.26 -3.89
C SER A 175 -7.23 -10.27 -3.70
N TYR A 176 -7.54 -11.51 -3.29
CA TYR A 176 -6.58 -12.61 -3.14
C TYR A 176 -6.53 -13.54 -4.37
N GLU A 177 -7.43 -13.39 -5.33
CA GLU A 177 -7.46 -14.22 -6.53
C GLU A 177 -6.18 -13.99 -7.34
N THR A 178 -5.53 -15.09 -7.67
CA THR A 178 -4.28 -15.14 -8.42
C THR A 178 -4.54 -15.27 -9.93
N GLU A 179 -5.79 -15.17 -10.39
CA GLU A 179 -6.13 -15.19 -11.82
C GLU A 179 -5.65 -13.89 -12.47
N TYR A 180 -4.87 -14.02 -13.54
CA TYR A 180 -4.36 -12.89 -14.31
C TYR A 180 -5.51 -12.20 -15.06
N ILE A 181 -5.71 -10.90 -14.83
CA ILE A 181 -6.67 -10.08 -15.58
C ILE A 181 -5.95 -9.48 -16.78
N GLU A 182 -6.42 -9.78 -17.99
CA GLU A 182 -5.90 -9.18 -19.21
C GLU A 182 -6.43 -7.75 -19.37
N LEU A 183 -5.51 -6.78 -19.34
CA LEU A 183 -5.82 -5.35 -19.31
C LEU A 183 -5.43 -4.60 -20.59
N ASN A 184 -4.75 -5.25 -21.54
CA ASN A 184 -4.28 -4.68 -22.81
C ASN A 184 -3.66 -3.28 -22.69
N LEU A 185 -2.80 -3.10 -21.68
CA LEU A 185 -2.15 -1.83 -21.41
C LEU A 185 -0.86 -1.68 -22.25
N PRO A 186 -0.50 -0.47 -22.67
CA PRO A 186 0.65 -0.20 -23.54
C PRO A 186 1.97 -0.24 -22.75
N TRP A 187 2.28 -1.39 -22.17
CA TRP A 187 3.57 -1.65 -21.54
C TRP A 187 4.68 -1.74 -22.58
N ARG A 188 5.91 -1.37 -22.21
CA ARG A 188 7.08 -1.64 -23.04
C ARG A 188 7.28 -3.15 -23.23
N GLU A 189 7.91 -3.51 -24.33
CA GLU A 189 8.14 -4.91 -24.70
C GLU A 189 8.82 -5.70 -23.58
N GLY A 190 8.34 -6.93 -23.34
CA GLY A 190 8.82 -7.80 -22.26
C GLY A 190 8.35 -7.42 -20.85
N ARG A 191 7.62 -6.32 -20.66
CA ARG A 191 7.07 -5.93 -19.36
C ARG A 191 5.64 -6.42 -19.20
N LYS A 192 5.40 -7.22 -18.16
CA LYS A 192 4.07 -7.71 -17.80
C LYS A 192 3.91 -7.68 -16.27
N PRO A 193 2.87 -7.02 -15.73
CA PRO A 193 2.57 -7.08 -14.31
C PRO A 193 2.26 -8.53 -13.89
N TYR A 194 2.50 -8.88 -12.63
CA TYR A 194 2.06 -10.16 -12.09
C TYR A 194 0.53 -10.24 -12.00
N ALA A 195 -0.03 -11.45 -11.93
CA ALA A 195 -1.49 -11.65 -11.88
C ALA A 195 -2.16 -10.83 -10.77
N TYR A 196 -1.67 -10.92 -9.54
CA TYR A 196 -2.21 -10.11 -8.43
C TYR A 196 -2.03 -8.59 -8.69
N GLN A 197 -0.99 -8.15 -9.40
CA GLN A 197 -0.83 -6.74 -9.76
C GLN A 197 -1.92 -6.32 -10.76
N THR A 198 -2.29 -7.17 -11.71
CA THR A 198 -3.40 -6.88 -12.64
C THR A 198 -4.74 -6.73 -11.93
N VAL A 199 -5.00 -7.54 -10.90
CA VAL A 199 -6.17 -7.37 -10.01
C VAL A 199 -6.12 -6.01 -9.30
N GLY A 200 -4.95 -5.63 -8.77
CA GLY A 200 -4.78 -4.33 -8.11
C GLY A 200 -4.96 -3.15 -9.08
N ILE A 201 -4.46 -3.27 -10.30
CA ILE A 201 -4.67 -2.30 -11.38
C ILE A 201 -6.15 -2.17 -11.68
N ASP A 202 -6.85 -3.29 -11.88
CA ASP A 202 -8.29 -3.30 -12.18
C ASP A 202 -9.12 -2.67 -11.07
N TYR A 203 -8.82 -3.03 -9.82
CA TYR A 203 -9.46 -2.45 -8.65
C TYR A 203 -9.27 -0.93 -8.58
N MET A 204 -8.03 -0.47 -8.71
CA MET A 204 -7.72 0.96 -8.65
C MET A 204 -8.37 1.71 -9.82
N SER A 205 -8.29 1.17 -11.04
CA SER A 205 -8.88 1.81 -12.22
C SER A 205 -10.40 1.94 -12.13
N LYS A 206 -11.10 0.90 -11.65
CA LYS A 206 -12.56 0.91 -11.50
C LYS A 206 -13.03 1.88 -10.42
N ASN A 207 -12.28 2.01 -9.32
CA ASN A 207 -12.68 2.88 -8.22
C ASN A 207 -12.23 4.34 -8.43
N ARG A 208 -11.24 4.60 -9.28
CA ARG A 208 -10.63 5.90 -9.64
C ARG A 208 -9.99 6.68 -8.50
N LYS A 209 -10.54 6.61 -7.28
CA LYS A 209 -9.97 7.15 -6.06
C LYS A 209 -9.83 6.03 -5.04
N ALA A 210 -8.59 5.62 -4.77
CA ALA A 210 -8.31 4.42 -4.00
C ALA A 210 -7.02 4.52 -3.17
N ILE A 211 -7.02 3.82 -2.04
CA ILE A 211 -5.84 3.60 -1.19
C ILE A 211 -5.35 2.19 -1.47
N ASN A 212 -4.17 2.06 -2.06
CA ASN A 212 -3.47 0.80 -2.18
C ASN A 212 -2.53 0.64 -0.98
N ALA A 213 -2.97 -0.21 -0.07
CA ALA A 213 -2.32 -0.50 1.18
C ALA A 213 -1.68 -1.89 1.23
N ASP A 214 -1.39 -2.46 0.05
CA ASP A 214 -0.62 -3.69 -0.09
C ASP A 214 0.71 -3.63 0.69
N GLN A 215 1.14 -4.77 1.20
CA GLN A 215 2.43 -4.91 1.87
C GLN A 215 3.58 -4.36 1.00
N MET A 216 4.64 -3.90 1.65
CA MET A 216 5.84 -3.42 0.96
C MET A 216 6.34 -4.48 -0.04
N ARG A 217 6.84 -4.01 -1.18
CA ARG A 217 7.32 -4.81 -2.33
C ARG A 217 6.31 -5.57 -3.16
N LEU A 218 5.01 -5.46 -2.90
CA LEU A 218 4.00 -5.99 -3.81
C LEU A 218 3.82 -5.17 -5.11
N GLY A 219 4.76 -4.29 -5.46
CA GLY A 219 4.74 -3.56 -6.74
C GLY A 219 3.63 -2.50 -6.84
N LYS A 220 3.31 -1.80 -5.74
CA LYS A 220 2.29 -0.73 -5.71
C LYS A 220 2.51 0.35 -6.80
N THR A 221 3.77 0.68 -7.09
CA THR A 221 4.15 1.61 -8.17
C THR A 221 3.62 1.15 -9.53
N ILE A 222 3.85 -0.11 -9.91
CA ILE A 222 3.36 -0.70 -11.16
C ILE A 222 1.83 -0.71 -11.18
N GLN A 223 1.21 -1.05 -10.05
CA GLN A 223 -0.25 -1.08 -9.94
C GLN A 223 -0.87 0.32 -10.15
N SER A 224 -0.29 1.37 -9.56
CA SER A 224 -0.76 2.74 -9.78
C SER A 224 -0.52 3.22 -11.21
N MET A 225 0.64 2.91 -11.80
CA MET A 225 0.93 3.27 -13.20
C MET A 225 -0.08 2.63 -14.14
N GLY A 226 -0.39 1.34 -13.92
CA GLY A 226 -1.38 0.62 -14.72
C GLY A 226 -2.78 1.20 -14.60
N ALA A 227 -3.18 1.62 -13.40
CA ALA A 227 -4.49 2.24 -13.19
C ALA A 227 -4.61 3.59 -13.92
N VAL A 228 -3.55 4.41 -13.86
CA VAL A 228 -3.47 5.68 -14.58
C VAL A 228 -3.49 5.47 -16.09
N LEU A 229 -2.72 4.50 -16.61
CA LEU A 229 -2.72 4.15 -18.03
C LEU A 229 -4.10 3.70 -18.51
N ARG A 230 -4.77 2.84 -17.74
CA ARG A 230 -6.09 2.31 -18.11
C ARG A 230 -7.16 3.37 -18.20
N ASN A 231 -7.08 4.39 -17.34
CA ASN A 231 -8.06 5.46 -17.27
C ASN A 231 -7.70 6.70 -18.11
N ASP A 232 -6.59 6.65 -18.86
CA ASP A 232 -6.00 7.81 -19.55
C ASP A 232 -5.87 9.05 -18.63
N GLY A 233 -5.32 8.84 -17.44
CA GLY A 233 -5.25 9.85 -16.38
C GLY A 233 -4.21 10.97 -16.61
N PHE A 234 -3.82 11.29 -17.84
CA PHE A 234 -2.74 12.24 -18.12
C PHE A 234 -3.25 13.65 -18.44
N PRO A 235 -2.57 14.73 -18.00
CA PRO A 235 -1.31 14.71 -17.24
C PRO A 235 -1.43 14.19 -15.80
N HIS A 236 -0.43 13.44 -15.33
CA HIS A 236 -0.42 12.77 -14.04
C HIS A 236 0.60 13.39 -13.07
N LEU A 237 0.19 13.66 -11.83
CA LEU A 237 1.07 14.13 -10.76
C LEU A 237 1.49 12.98 -9.83
N VAL A 238 2.79 12.76 -9.68
CA VAL A 238 3.36 11.85 -8.68
C VAL A 238 3.96 12.65 -7.54
N VAL A 239 3.56 12.36 -6.30
CA VAL A 239 4.15 12.88 -5.08
C VAL A 239 4.81 11.74 -4.33
N CYS A 240 6.12 11.81 -4.10
CA CYS A 240 6.86 10.76 -3.41
C CYS A 240 7.94 11.33 -2.47
N PRO A 241 8.54 10.54 -1.57
CA PRO A 241 9.74 10.94 -0.83
C PRO A 241 10.83 11.50 -1.75
N LYS A 242 11.62 12.47 -1.24
CA LYS A 242 12.67 13.16 -2.02
C LYS A 242 13.62 12.18 -2.73
N THR A 243 13.90 11.08 -2.06
CA THR A 243 14.83 9.99 -2.41
C THR A 243 14.27 9.05 -3.49
N LEU A 244 12.95 9.03 -3.68
CA LEU A 244 12.26 8.15 -4.63
C LEU A 244 11.92 8.82 -5.97
N ARG A 245 12.13 10.13 -6.12
CA ARG A 245 11.76 10.86 -7.36
C ARG A 245 12.46 10.31 -8.61
N LEU A 246 13.76 10.00 -8.50
CA LEU A 246 14.53 9.40 -9.59
C LEU A 246 14.06 7.98 -9.90
N ASN A 247 13.74 7.20 -8.86
CA ASN A 247 13.19 5.85 -9.03
C ASN A 247 11.85 5.89 -9.78
N TRP A 248 10.93 6.77 -9.38
CA TRP A 248 9.65 6.97 -10.08
C TRP A 248 9.85 7.35 -11.54
N LYS A 249 10.80 8.24 -11.84
CA LYS A 249 11.14 8.60 -13.23
C LYS A 249 11.60 7.38 -14.03
N LYS A 250 12.56 6.61 -13.47
CA LYS A 250 13.08 5.39 -14.10
C LYS A 250 11.97 4.36 -14.34
N GLU A 251 11.08 4.15 -13.37
CA GLU A 251 9.96 3.21 -13.51
C GLU A 251 9.00 3.61 -14.63
N TRP A 252 8.60 4.89 -14.72
CA TRP A 252 7.77 5.38 -15.81
C TRP A 252 8.44 5.20 -17.18
N ASP A 253 9.72 5.56 -17.27
CA ASP A 253 10.50 5.48 -18.51
C ASP A 253 10.74 4.00 -18.92
N ALA A 254 10.90 3.09 -17.95
CA ALA A 254 11.18 1.67 -18.16
C ALA A 254 9.94 0.81 -18.44
N TRP A 255 8.77 1.16 -17.88
CA TRP A 255 7.54 0.40 -18.06
C TRP A 255 6.65 0.94 -19.17
N THR A 256 6.76 2.23 -19.50
CA THR A 256 5.78 2.91 -20.36
C THR A 256 6.44 3.78 -21.43
N PHE A 257 5.64 4.25 -22.38
CA PHE A 257 6.04 5.24 -23.39
C PHE A 257 5.73 6.69 -22.96
N LYS A 258 5.31 6.91 -21.72
CA LYS A 258 4.93 8.23 -21.20
C LYS A 258 6.15 9.04 -20.79
N ARG A 259 6.15 10.35 -21.10
CA ARG A 259 7.26 11.25 -20.80
C ARG A 259 7.12 11.81 -19.39
N SER A 260 8.07 11.45 -18.53
CA SER A 260 8.10 11.87 -17.13
C SER A 260 9.17 12.93 -16.85
N ILE A 261 8.84 13.93 -16.03
CA ILE A 261 9.76 14.99 -15.60
C ILE A 261 9.74 15.16 -14.08
N ILE A 262 10.92 15.42 -13.49
CA ILE A 262 11.02 15.78 -12.07
C ILE A 262 10.96 17.30 -11.94
N LEU A 263 10.03 17.79 -11.11
CA LEU A 263 9.83 19.21 -10.86
C LEU A 263 10.98 19.79 -10.02
N ARG A 264 11.52 20.92 -10.47
CA ARG A 264 12.67 21.64 -9.88
C ARG A 264 12.43 23.16 -10.04
N HIS A 265 13.11 23.97 -9.23
CA HIS A 265 13.08 25.43 -9.39
C HIS A 265 13.46 25.89 -10.81
N SER A 266 14.41 25.20 -11.44
CA SER A 266 14.89 25.54 -12.78
C SER A 266 13.90 25.27 -13.90
N ASN A 267 12.89 24.42 -13.69
CA ASN A 267 11.96 24.01 -14.76
C ASN A 267 10.48 24.28 -14.45
N VAL A 268 10.11 24.67 -13.23
CA VAL A 268 8.70 24.89 -12.84
C VAL A 268 7.97 25.89 -13.74
N LYS A 269 8.65 26.94 -14.22
CA LYS A 269 8.08 27.92 -15.15
C LYS A 269 7.75 27.31 -16.52
N LYS A 270 8.64 26.45 -17.03
CA LYS A 270 8.49 25.78 -18.33
C LYS A 270 7.53 24.60 -18.28
N VAL A 271 7.37 23.95 -17.12
CA VAL A 271 6.49 22.78 -16.98
C VAL A 271 5.04 23.09 -17.37
N ARG A 272 4.56 24.31 -17.14
CA ARG A 272 3.22 24.74 -17.61
C ARG A 272 3.10 24.65 -19.12
N GLU A 273 4.00 25.31 -19.84
CA GLU A 273 4.03 25.29 -21.31
C GLU A 273 4.19 23.86 -21.86
N LEU A 274 5.01 23.03 -21.21
CA LEU A 274 5.20 21.62 -21.61
C LEU A 274 3.94 20.76 -21.40
N LEU A 275 3.14 21.05 -20.36
CA LEU A 275 1.87 20.37 -20.11
C LEU A 275 0.81 20.82 -21.14
N GLU A 276 0.71 22.12 -21.41
CA GLU A 276 -0.20 22.68 -22.42
C GLU A 276 0.07 22.13 -23.83
N GLN A 277 1.34 22.01 -24.20
CA GLN A 277 1.76 21.48 -25.49
C GLN A 277 1.70 19.94 -25.55
N GLY A 278 1.31 19.28 -24.47
CA GLY A 278 1.29 17.81 -24.40
C GLY A 278 2.66 17.19 -24.61
N LEU A 279 3.74 17.86 -24.18
CA LEU A 279 5.12 17.38 -24.27
C LEU A 279 5.56 16.59 -23.03
N VAL A 280 4.82 16.71 -21.93
CA VAL A 280 5.02 15.97 -20.69
C VAL A 280 3.73 15.29 -20.30
N ASP A 281 3.82 14.01 -19.95
CA ASP A 281 2.69 13.20 -19.51
C ASP A 281 2.64 13.09 -17.97
N VAL A 282 3.81 13.01 -17.33
CA VAL A 282 3.93 12.76 -15.88
C VAL A 282 4.86 13.78 -15.22
N VAL A 283 4.41 14.43 -14.15
CA VAL A 283 5.22 15.32 -13.32
C VAL A 283 5.45 14.69 -11.96
N ILE A 284 6.70 14.62 -11.54
CA ILE A 284 7.13 13.99 -10.28
C ILE A 284 7.66 15.08 -9.34
N THR A 285 7.11 15.15 -8.13
CA THR A 285 7.56 16.06 -7.08
C THR A 285 7.68 15.32 -5.74
N ASN A 286 8.20 16.01 -4.73
CA ASN A 286 8.17 15.54 -3.35
C ASN A 286 7.18 16.34 -2.49
N PHE A 287 6.98 15.90 -1.25
CA PHE A 287 6.06 16.55 -0.32
C PHE A 287 6.36 18.02 -0.08
N ASP A 288 7.63 18.40 0.04
CA ASP A 288 8.00 19.81 0.24
C ASP A 288 7.79 20.62 -1.05
N GLY A 289 8.02 19.99 -2.21
CA GLY A 289 7.77 20.57 -3.52
C GLY A 289 6.30 20.89 -3.79
N LEU A 290 5.35 20.25 -3.11
CA LEU A 290 3.94 20.67 -3.14
C LEU A 290 3.79 22.09 -2.60
N GLN A 291 4.38 22.37 -1.43
CA GLN A 291 4.38 23.72 -0.87
C GLN A 291 5.15 24.70 -1.76
N THR A 292 6.33 24.31 -2.24
CA THR A 292 7.21 25.19 -3.00
C THR A 292 6.66 25.58 -4.38
N PHE A 293 6.06 24.64 -5.11
CA PHE A 293 5.72 24.83 -6.52
C PHE A 293 4.22 25.03 -6.77
N PHE A 294 3.37 24.56 -5.86
CA PHE A 294 1.92 24.57 -6.06
C PHE A 294 1.17 25.49 -5.10
N ILE A 295 1.78 25.95 -4.00
CA ILE A 295 1.08 26.81 -3.05
C ILE A 295 1.43 28.27 -3.31
N LYS A 296 0.41 29.08 -3.56
CA LYS A 296 0.52 30.53 -3.69
C LYS A 296 0.61 31.20 -2.32
N GLU A 297 -0.17 30.70 -1.36
CA GLU A 297 -0.30 31.35 -0.06
C GLU A 297 -0.65 30.35 1.06
N LEU A 298 -0.09 30.58 2.24
CA LEU A 298 -0.50 29.97 3.50
C LEU A 298 -1.04 31.08 4.41
N ARG A 299 -2.32 30.98 4.82
CA ARG A 299 -2.91 31.92 5.78
C ARG A 299 -3.21 31.24 7.10
N THR A 300 -2.91 31.91 8.20
CA THR A 300 -3.45 31.56 9.51
C THR A 300 -4.82 32.20 9.64
N ILE A 301 -5.84 31.39 9.91
CA ILE A 301 -7.21 31.84 10.10
C ILE A 301 -7.54 31.69 11.58
N GLU A 302 -7.85 32.80 12.23
CA GLU A 302 -8.35 32.81 13.60
C GLU A 302 -9.85 32.49 13.62
N ILE A 303 -10.25 31.69 14.58
CA ILE A 303 -11.64 31.36 14.84
C ILE A 303 -12.16 32.39 15.84
N THR A 304 -13.08 33.23 15.40
CA THR A 304 -13.63 34.33 16.21
C THR A 304 -14.93 33.96 16.92
N GLU A 305 -15.59 32.87 16.50
CA GLU A 305 -16.92 32.49 16.96
C GLU A 305 -17.06 30.97 17.17
N GLY A 306 -17.98 30.57 18.06
CA GLY A 306 -18.30 29.18 18.39
C GLY A 306 -17.39 28.57 19.46
N GLU A 307 -17.53 27.25 19.69
CA GLU A 307 -16.82 26.52 20.75
C GLU A 307 -15.28 26.55 20.63
N ASN A 308 -14.76 26.92 19.47
CA ASN A 308 -13.32 27.01 19.20
C ASN A 308 -12.82 28.47 19.06
N ALA A 309 -13.60 29.46 19.50
CA ALA A 309 -13.21 30.87 19.48
C ALA A 309 -11.88 31.09 20.23
N GLY A 310 -10.98 31.91 19.66
CA GLY A 310 -9.63 32.14 20.19
C GLY A 310 -8.57 31.13 19.74
N THR A 311 -8.94 30.15 18.91
CA THR A 311 -7.98 29.22 18.27
C THR A 311 -7.69 29.63 16.83
N SER A 312 -6.64 29.09 16.22
CA SER A 312 -6.31 29.35 14.81
C SER A 312 -5.93 28.09 14.05
N TYR A 313 -6.10 28.13 12.72
CA TYR A 313 -5.67 27.06 11.84
C TYR A 313 -5.06 27.61 10.54
N ILE A 314 -4.02 26.92 10.06
CA ILE A 314 -3.42 27.22 8.75
C ILE A 314 -4.35 26.71 7.63
N LYS A 315 -4.57 27.51 6.59
CA LYS A 315 -5.20 27.13 5.32
C LYS A 315 -4.24 27.40 4.17
N ALA A 316 -4.12 26.43 3.26
CA ALA A 316 -3.27 26.54 2.08
C ALA A 316 -4.09 26.86 0.83
N TYR A 317 -3.58 27.76 0.00
CA TYR A 317 -4.20 28.17 -1.26
C TYR A 317 -3.26 27.76 -2.41
N ALA A 318 -3.68 26.78 -3.19
CA ALA A 318 -2.94 26.33 -4.35
C ALA A 318 -3.01 27.38 -5.49
N ASN A 319 -1.95 27.44 -6.29
CA ASN A 319 -1.96 28.11 -7.59
C ASN A 319 -2.68 27.24 -8.63
N ASP A 320 -2.73 27.75 -9.86
CA ASP A 320 -3.35 27.15 -11.04
C ASP A 320 -2.63 25.89 -11.57
N LEU A 321 -1.38 25.60 -11.14
CA LEU A 321 -0.63 24.46 -11.67
C LEU A 321 -1.32 23.12 -11.40
N GLY A 322 -2.06 23.00 -10.29
CA GLY A 322 -2.82 21.80 -9.96
C GLY A 322 -3.91 21.45 -10.97
N GLU A 323 -4.46 22.45 -11.67
CA GLU A 323 -5.60 22.31 -12.58
C GLU A 323 -5.23 21.60 -13.90
N TYR A 324 -3.94 21.55 -14.24
CA TYR A 324 -3.44 20.83 -15.42
C TYR A 324 -3.46 19.31 -15.25
N PHE A 325 -3.55 18.81 -14.03
CA PHE A 325 -3.46 17.38 -13.75
C PHE A 325 -4.83 16.72 -13.73
N LYS A 326 -5.01 15.69 -14.56
CA LYS A 326 -6.22 14.87 -14.53
C LYS A 326 -6.19 13.87 -13.38
N SER A 327 -5.00 13.47 -12.93
CA SER A 327 -4.87 12.49 -11.85
C SER A 327 -3.62 12.70 -11.00
N ALA A 328 -3.62 12.13 -9.79
CA ALA A 328 -2.48 12.15 -8.90
C ALA A 328 -2.29 10.85 -8.11
N THR A 329 -1.03 10.51 -7.86
CA THR A 329 -0.60 9.41 -6.98
C THR A 329 0.31 9.95 -5.89
N VAL A 330 0.00 9.64 -4.62
CA VAL A 330 0.91 9.85 -3.50
C VAL A 330 1.54 8.52 -3.10
N ASP A 331 2.86 8.43 -3.21
CA ASP A 331 3.64 7.34 -2.66
C ASP A 331 4.04 7.63 -1.21
N GLU A 332 4.16 6.57 -0.40
CA GLU A 332 4.37 6.67 1.04
C GLU A 332 3.41 7.66 1.73
N ALA A 333 2.12 7.50 1.42
CA ALA A 333 1.04 8.38 1.91
C ALA A 333 0.96 8.46 3.45
N HIS A 334 1.65 7.58 4.18
CA HIS A 334 1.81 7.68 5.63
C HIS A 334 2.42 9.03 6.08
N HIS A 335 3.16 9.73 5.21
CA HIS A 335 3.63 11.10 5.45
C HIS A 335 2.50 12.15 5.55
N LEU A 336 1.30 11.83 5.06
CA LEU A 336 0.11 12.70 5.05
C LEU A 336 -0.98 12.24 6.04
N ARG A 337 -0.67 11.36 6.99
CA ARG A 337 -1.66 10.80 7.92
C ARG A 337 -2.29 11.82 8.88
N ASN A 338 -1.63 12.93 9.15
CA ASN A 338 -2.10 13.94 10.09
C ASN A 338 -2.61 15.20 9.38
N HIS A 339 -3.94 15.35 9.34
CA HIS A 339 -4.63 16.47 8.71
C HIS A 339 -4.26 17.87 9.26
N LYS A 340 -3.72 17.95 10.48
CA LYS A 340 -3.33 19.23 11.09
C LYS A 340 -2.03 19.80 10.51
N THR A 341 -1.20 18.96 9.90
CA THR A 341 0.12 19.36 9.42
C THR A 341 0.04 20.27 8.19
N THR A 342 0.96 21.22 8.08
CA THR A 342 1.10 22.08 6.88
C THR A 342 1.26 21.23 5.61
N ARG A 343 2.05 20.16 5.69
CA ARG A 343 2.25 19.22 4.58
C ARG A 343 0.95 18.62 4.06
N TYR A 344 0.06 18.16 4.95
CA TYR A 344 -1.26 17.68 4.56
C TYR A 344 -2.11 18.78 3.92
N LYS A 345 -2.14 19.97 4.53
CA LYS A 345 -2.92 21.10 4.03
C LYS A 345 -2.49 21.52 2.62
N CYS A 346 -1.19 21.56 2.36
CA CYS A 346 -0.65 21.79 1.02
C CYS A 346 -1.08 20.69 0.06
N ALA A 347 -0.92 19.41 0.43
CA ALA A 347 -1.33 18.30 -0.41
C ALA A 347 -2.83 18.32 -0.72
N LYS A 348 -3.69 18.56 0.27
CA LYS A 348 -5.13 18.66 0.10
C LYS A 348 -5.51 19.81 -0.84
N ALA A 349 -4.93 21.00 -0.65
CA ALA A 349 -5.19 22.15 -1.52
C ALA A 349 -4.83 21.88 -3.00
N VAL A 350 -3.76 21.12 -3.26
CA VAL A 350 -3.39 20.70 -4.62
C VAL A 350 -4.32 19.62 -5.15
N PHE A 351 -4.61 18.59 -4.33
CA PHE A 351 -5.47 17.48 -4.72
C PHE A 351 -6.89 17.93 -5.00
N ASP A 352 -7.39 18.96 -4.31
CA ASP A 352 -8.72 19.54 -4.56
C ASP A 352 -8.88 20.15 -5.95
N LYS A 353 -7.77 20.50 -6.62
CA LYS A 353 -7.76 20.96 -8.02
C LYS A 353 -7.81 19.82 -9.05
N ILE A 354 -7.69 18.57 -8.59
CA ILE A 354 -7.63 17.38 -9.44
C ILE A 354 -8.96 16.66 -9.32
N GLU A 355 -9.73 16.53 -10.40
CA GLU A 355 -11.10 16.02 -10.32
C GLU A 355 -11.19 14.49 -10.35
N ASN A 356 -10.37 13.84 -11.19
CA ASN A 356 -10.56 12.44 -11.56
C ASN A 356 -9.85 11.48 -10.59
N ASP A 357 -8.68 10.98 -10.97
CA ASP A 357 -8.10 9.82 -10.31
C ASP A 357 -7.14 10.23 -9.20
N LYS A 358 -7.33 9.67 -8.00
CA LYS A 358 -6.55 10.00 -6.80
C LYS A 358 -6.12 8.73 -6.09
N TYR A 359 -4.84 8.42 -6.12
CA TYR A 359 -4.30 7.20 -5.55
C TYR A 359 -3.37 7.48 -4.38
N CYS A 360 -3.54 6.76 -3.28
CA CYS A 360 -2.62 6.78 -2.14
C CYS A 360 -1.96 5.41 -2.00
N LEU A 361 -0.63 5.35 -2.00
CA LEU A 361 0.14 4.13 -1.82
C LEU A 361 0.79 4.15 -0.44
N THR A 362 0.65 3.08 0.34
CA THR A 362 1.31 2.98 1.64
C THR A 362 1.50 1.53 2.05
N GLY A 363 2.70 1.14 2.49
CA GLY A 363 2.91 -0.19 3.09
C GLY A 363 2.30 -0.34 4.48
N THR A 364 2.01 0.78 5.14
CA THR A 364 1.57 0.85 6.54
C THR A 364 0.36 1.80 6.67
N PRO A 365 -0.83 1.38 6.23
CA PRO A 365 -2.05 2.21 6.29
C PRO A 365 -2.50 2.50 7.72
N ILE A 366 -2.28 1.56 8.65
CA ILE A 366 -2.83 1.56 10.01
C ILE A 366 -1.66 1.73 10.96
N VAL A 367 -1.17 2.95 11.16
CA VAL A 367 -0.02 3.12 12.06
C VAL A 367 -0.42 3.42 13.49
N LYS A 368 -1.55 4.09 13.80
CA LYS A 368 -1.95 4.35 15.20
C LYS A 368 -3.45 4.60 15.47
N SER A 369 -4.28 5.02 14.50
CA SER A 369 -5.70 5.36 14.78
C SER A 369 -6.56 5.55 13.52
N ALA A 370 -7.88 5.46 13.68
CA ALA A 370 -8.87 5.79 12.65
C ALA A 370 -8.72 7.21 12.07
N ALA A 371 -8.21 8.15 12.87
CA ALA A 371 -7.98 9.52 12.45
C ALA A 371 -6.93 9.63 11.34
N ASN A 372 -5.97 8.69 11.27
CA ASN A 372 -4.96 8.64 10.20
C ASN A 372 -5.56 8.21 8.87
N LEU A 373 -6.38 7.16 8.88
CA LEU A 373 -7.07 6.68 7.69
C LEU A 373 -8.10 7.72 7.20
N ALA A 374 -8.79 8.41 8.12
CA ALA A 374 -9.71 9.49 7.78
C ALA A 374 -9.03 10.60 6.95
N SER A 375 -7.80 10.99 7.32
CA SER A 375 -7.03 11.99 6.56
C SER A 375 -6.73 11.50 5.13
N LEU A 376 -6.39 10.22 4.93
CA LEU A 376 -6.16 9.69 3.58
C LEU A 376 -7.44 9.63 2.76
N LEU A 377 -8.57 9.28 3.37
CA LEU A 377 -9.88 9.27 2.72
C LEU A 377 -10.34 10.67 2.33
N GLU A 378 -10.06 11.68 3.15
CA GLU A 378 -10.31 13.10 2.83
C GLU A 378 -9.45 13.55 1.65
N LEU A 379 -8.17 13.15 1.60
CA LEU A 379 -7.24 13.50 0.53
C LEU A 379 -7.72 12.99 -0.85
N ILE A 380 -8.36 11.82 -0.89
CA ILE A 380 -8.88 11.22 -2.11
C ILE A 380 -10.40 11.43 -2.31
N ASP A 381 -11.04 12.34 -1.57
CA ASP A 381 -12.48 12.64 -1.61
C ASP A 381 -13.40 11.40 -1.48
N ARG A 382 -13.09 10.56 -0.50
CA ARG A 382 -13.90 9.38 -0.16
C ARG A 382 -14.47 9.42 1.24
N ILE A 383 -14.06 10.37 2.09
CA ILE A 383 -14.53 10.45 3.47
C ILE A 383 -16.05 10.61 3.58
N ASP A 384 -16.69 11.28 2.62
CA ASP A 384 -18.14 11.52 2.64
C ASP A 384 -18.95 10.26 2.41
N LEU A 385 -18.38 9.25 1.75
CA LEU A 385 -18.98 7.91 1.71
C LEU A 385 -19.18 7.37 3.12
N PHE A 386 -18.38 7.78 4.08
CA PHE A 386 -18.45 7.33 5.47
C PHE A 386 -19.17 8.33 6.38
N GLY A 387 -19.88 9.31 5.80
CA GLY A 387 -20.60 10.34 6.54
C GLY A 387 -19.70 11.44 7.11
N GLY A 388 -18.49 11.59 6.56
CA GLY A 388 -17.53 12.60 6.98
C GLY A 388 -16.63 12.14 8.13
N ARG A 389 -15.62 12.97 8.43
CA ARG A 389 -14.53 12.66 9.38
C ARG A 389 -15.04 12.20 10.75
N HIS A 390 -15.98 12.95 11.33
CA HIS A 390 -16.50 12.68 12.67
C HIS A 390 -17.15 11.30 12.75
N LYS A 391 -18.11 11.02 11.84
CA LYS A 391 -18.83 9.75 11.82
C LYS A 391 -17.92 8.57 11.54
N PHE A 392 -16.94 8.73 10.66
CA PHE A 392 -15.94 7.69 10.40
C PHE A 392 -15.11 7.36 11.65
N ILE A 393 -14.60 8.38 12.36
CA ILE A 393 -13.81 8.18 13.59
C ILE A 393 -14.67 7.57 14.70
N GLU A 394 -15.91 8.03 14.86
CA GLU A 394 -16.86 7.51 15.84
C GLU A 394 -17.20 6.02 15.58
N ALA A 395 -17.39 5.65 14.31
CA ALA A 395 -17.63 4.27 13.90
C ALA A 395 -16.46 3.34 14.26
N PHE A 396 -15.22 3.85 14.28
CA PHE A 396 -14.02 3.11 14.69
C PHE A 396 -13.80 3.11 16.22
N LYS A 397 -14.11 4.19 16.94
CA LYS A 397 -13.84 4.31 18.39
C LYS A 397 -14.74 3.42 19.24
N GLY A 398 -16.00 3.25 18.86
CA GLY A 398 -16.95 2.41 19.62
C GLY A 398 -16.52 0.94 19.69
N SER A 399 -15.80 0.47 18.68
CA SER A 399 -15.45 -0.92 18.52
C SER A 399 -14.14 -1.36 19.19
N GLU A 400 -13.24 -0.44 19.53
CA GLU A 400 -12.02 -0.77 20.29
C GLU A 400 -12.35 -1.15 21.73
N LYS A 401 -13.33 -0.46 22.35
CA LYS A 401 -13.84 -0.81 23.69
C LYS A 401 -14.54 -2.17 23.71
N GLU A 402 -15.45 -2.40 22.75
CA GLU A 402 -16.19 -3.67 22.64
C GLU A 402 -15.28 -4.87 22.35
N PHE A 403 -14.20 -4.67 21.59
CA PHE A 403 -13.20 -5.72 21.31
C PHE A 403 -12.36 -6.06 22.54
N MET A 404 -11.97 -5.07 23.36
CA MET A 404 -11.19 -5.29 24.58
C MET A 404 -12.02 -5.84 25.76
N GLU A 405 -13.31 -5.53 25.84
CA GLU A 405 -14.22 -6.05 26.89
C GLU A 405 -14.64 -7.50 26.64
N SER A 406 -14.48 -8.00 25.42
CA SER A 406 -14.70 -9.40 25.07
C SER A 406 -13.54 -10.28 25.54
N LYS A 407 -13.59 -10.74 26.80
CA LYS A 407 -12.58 -11.61 27.44
C LYS A 407 -12.30 -12.98 26.79
N ASN A 408 -12.98 -13.38 25.71
CA ASN A 408 -12.79 -14.70 25.06
C ASN A 408 -12.79 -14.60 23.52
N GLY A 409 -11.80 -13.92 22.91
CA GLY A 409 -11.62 -13.96 21.44
C GLY A 409 -12.81 -13.39 20.65
N GLY A 410 -13.20 -12.15 20.97
CA GLY A 410 -14.43 -11.53 20.48
C GLY A 410 -14.57 -11.47 18.97
N SER A 411 -15.77 -11.84 18.50
CA SER A 411 -16.18 -11.62 17.12
C SER A 411 -16.13 -10.13 16.78
N ILE A 412 -15.58 -9.79 15.61
CA ILE A 412 -15.58 -8.43 15.06
C ILE A 412 -17.01 -7.87 15.14
N THR A 413 -17.16 -6.67 15.71
CA THR A 413 -18.48 -6.04 15.87
C THR A 413 -19.13 -5.84 14.50
N PRO A 414 -20.46 -6.02 14.35
CA PRO A 414 -21.15 -5.86 13.06
C PRO A 414 -20.82 -4.52 12.36
N LYS A 415 -20.67 -3.46 13.16
CA LYS A 415 -20.32 -2.10 12.70
C LYS A 415 -18.90 -1.99 12.11
N LEU A 416 -17.90 -2.65 12.72
CA LEU A 416 -16.55 -2.72 12.14
C LEU A 416 -16.51 -3.56 10.88
N ARG A 417 -17.25 -4.67 10.88
CA ARG A 417 -17.38 -5.52 9.70
C ARG A 417 -17.97 -4.72 8.55
N GLU A 418 -19.07 -3.99 8.77
CA GLU A 418 -19.70 -3.10 7.80
C GLU A 418 -18.72 -2.02 7.29
N LEU A 419 -17.94 -1.42 8.18
CA LEU A 419 -16.97 -0.41 7.81
C LEU A 419 -15.83 -0.98 6.95
N ASN A 420 -15.31 -2.16 7.32
CA ASN A 420 -14.29 -2.86 6.56
C ASN A 420 -14.77 -3.23 5.16
N ILE A 421 -15.99 -3.74 5.07
CA ILE A 421 -16.72 -4.03 3.84
C ILE A 421 -16.77 -2.81 2.94
N LYS A 422 -17.22 -1.69 3.51
CA LYS A 422 -17.42 -0.46 2.78
C LYS A 422 -16.10 0.12 2.29
N LEU A 423 -15.06 0.11 3.13
CA LEU A 423 -13.71 0.49 2.73
C LEU A 423 -13.23 -0.36 1.54
N ARG A 424 -13.30 -1.69 1.66
CA ARG A 424 -12.78 -2.62 0.66
C ARG A 424 -13.55 -2.60 -0.66
N SER A 425 -14.85 -2.37 -0.63
CA SER A 425 -15.67 -2.30 -1.85
C SER A 425 -15.57 -0.97 -2.60
N THR A 426 -15.11 0.11 -1.96
CA THR A 426 -15.18 1.45 -2.53
C THR A 426 -13.84 2.11 -2.81
N CYS A 427 -12.82 1.93 -1.95
CA CYS A 427 -11.58 2.70 -2.08
C CYS A 427 -10.37 2.16 -1.31
N PHE A 428 -10.34 0.91 -0.87
CA PHE A 428 -9.25 0.38 -0.05
C PHE A 428 -8.89 -1.06 -0.45
N ILE A 429 -7.67 -1.28 -0.94
CA ILE A 429 -7.13 -2.62 -1.19
C ILE A 429 -5.93 -2.86 -0.29
N ARG A 430 -5.84 -4.05 0.31
CA ARG A 430 -4.69 -4.48 1.11
C ARG A 430 -4.51 -5.98 1.01
N ARG A 431 -3.32 -6.38 0.61
CA ARG A 431 -2.86 -7.78 0.54
C ARG A 431 -1.51 -7.92 1.21
N GLU A 432 -1.31 -9.08 1.82
CA GLU A 432 -0.03 -9.50 2.39
C GLU A 432 0.71 -10.42 1.42
N ARG A 433 2.04 -10.49 1.56
CA ARG A 433 2.94 -11.32 0.76
C ARG A 433 2.49 -12.79 0.67
N HIS A 434 2.07 -13.37 1.79
CA HIS A 434 1.63 -14.77 1.85
C HIS A 434 0.31 -15.01 1.11
N GLN A 435 -0.51 -13.98 0.87
CA GLN A 435 -1.83 -14.10 0.24
C GLN A 435 -1.77 -14.10 -1.28
N VAL A 436 -0.63 -13.71 -1.87
CA VAL A 436 -0.51 -13.51 -3.32
C VAL A 436 0.28 -14.62 -4.03
N ALA A 437 0.48 -15.77 -3.37
CA ALA A 437 1.14 -16.98 -3.90
C ALA A 437 2.36 -16.67 -4.78
N MET A 438 3.26 -15.86 -4.24
CA MET A 438 4.51 -15.53 -4.92
C MET A 438 5.62 -16.35 -4.32
N GLU A 439 6.50 -16.87 -5.17
CA GLU A 439 7.83 -17.29 -4.75
C GLU A 439 8.54 -16.03 -4.23
N ILE A 440 8.61 -15.95 -2.91
CA ILE A 440 9.36 -14.93 -2.19
C ILE A 440 10.46 -15.71 -1.49
N PRO A 441 11.72 -15.27 -1.62
CA PRO A 441 12.79 -15.98 -0.97
C PRO A 441 12.54 -16.09 0.54
N GLU A 442 12.66 -17.29 1.08
CA GLU A 442 12.62 -17.48 2.53
C GLU A 442 13.81 -16.77 3.16
N LYS A 443 13.57 -16.09 4.27
CA LYS A 443 14.62 -15.39 5.03
C LYS A 443 15.15 -16.28 6.14
N PHE A 444 16.35 -16.81 5.96
CA PHE A 444 17.08 -17.51 7.01
C PHE A 444 17.91 -16.50 7.78
N ARG A 445 17.84 -16.55 9.10
CA ARG A 445 18.59 -15.64 9.97
C ARG A 445 19.57 -16.44 10.78
N LYS A 446 20.83 -16.05 10.74
CA LYS A 446 21.95 -16.71 11.41
C LYS A 446 22.62 -15.69 12.32
N VAL A 447 22.78 -16.05 13.58
CA VAL A 447 23.57 -15.28 14.54
C VAL A 447 25.00 -15.77 14.46
N VAL A 448 25.93 -14.86 14.16
CA VAL A 448 27.36 -15.13 14.17
C VAL A 448 27.93 -14.38 15.37
N LYS A 449 28.34 -15.13 16.39
CA LYS A 449 29.04 -14.56 17.53
C LYS A 449 30.49 -14.25 17.14
N VAL A 450 30.97 -13.07 17.52
CA VAL A 450 32.28 -12.54 17.12
C VAL A 450 33.02 -12.05 18.35
N GLU A 451 34.23 -12.56 18.56
CA GLU A 451 35.15 -12.01 19.55
C GLU A 451 35.71 -10.67 19.05
N LEU A 452 35.72 -9.64 19.90
CA LEU A 452 36.21 -8.32 19.52
C LEU A 452 37.74 -8.25 19.50
N GLU A 453 38.33 -7.88 18.37
CA GLU A 453 39.78 -7.62 18.27
C GLU A 453 40.23 -6.45 19.15
N ASN A 454 39.35 -5.47 19.39
CA ASN A 454 39.59 -4.31 20.24
C ASN A 454 38.97 -4.44 21.64
N ARG A 455 38.90 -5.67 22.19
CA ARG A 455 38.28 -5.96 23.51
C ARG A 455 38.65 -4.97 24.62
N LYS A 456 39.93 -4.63 24.75
CA LYS A 456 40.41 -3.69 25.79
C LYS A 456 39.77 -2.30 25.68
N GLU A 457 39.54 -1.81 24.48
CA GLU A 457 38.88 -0.51 24.24
C GLU A 457 37.41 -0.57 24.66
N TYR A 458 36.73 -1.67 24.29
CA TYR A 458 35.35 -1.91 24.66
C TYR A 458 35.17 -2.02 26.18
N ASP A 459 36.00 -2.81 26.84
CA ASP A 459 35.93 -3.03 28.29
C ASP A 459 36.18 -1.73 29.06
N HIS A 460 37.12 -0.90 28.59
CA HIS A 460 37.36 0.42 29.16
C HIS A 460 36.15 1.35 29.02
N ALA A 461 35.51 1.38 27.83
CA ALA A 461 34.30 2.17 27.62
C ALA A 461 33.12 1.65 28.45
N MET A 462 32.98 0.33 28.59
CA MET A 462 31.96 -0.31 29.41
C MET A 462 32.15 0.03 30.89
N PHE A 463 33.38 -0.07 31.39
CA PHE A 463 33.73 0.31 32.76
C PHE A 463 33.41 1.78 33.04
N SER A 464 33.74 2.68 32.10
CA SER A 464 33.39 4.10 32.21
C SER A 464 31.87 4.33 32.28
N LEU A 465 31.09 3.57 31.51
CA LEU A 465 29.62 3.63 31.59
C LEU A 465 29.09 3.10 32.92
N GLN A 466 29.64 1.99 33.42
CA GLN A 466 29.26 1.41 34.71
C GLN A 466 29.53 2.38 35.87
N ASP A 467 30.68 3.04 35.87
CA ASP A 467 31.04 4.03 36.89
C ASP A 467 30.13 5.27 36.81
N TYR A 468 29.88 5.74 35.59
CA TYR A 468 28.93 6.83 35.36
C TYR A 468 27.52 6.48 35.88
N LEU A 469 26.97 5.31 35.54
CA LEU A 469 25.64 4.90 36.01
C LEU A 469 25.59 4.75 37.53
N ALA A 470 26.65 4.18 38.14
CA ALA A 470 26.75 4.07 39.59
C ALA A 470 26.71 5.46 40.29
N SER A 471 27.31 6.49 39.67
CA SER A 471 27.26 7.86 40.19
C SER A 471 25.86 8.51 40.15
N LYS A 472 24.92 7.98 39.36
CA LYS A 472 23.57 8.54 39.16
C LYS A 472 22.46 7.89 40.00
N GLY A 473 22.76 6.79 40.69
CA GLY A 473 21.84 6.11 41.60
C GLY A 473 21.59 4.63 41.24
N GLN A 474 20.65 3.99 41.95
CA GLN A 474 20.39 2.55 41.81
C GLN A 474 19.10 2.20 41.07
N ASP A 475 18.24 3.18 40.72
CA ASP A 475 16.95 2.93 40.05
C ASP A 475 17.09 3.08 38.52
N PRO A 476 17.08 1.97 37.76
CA PRO A 476 17.23 2.00 36.30
C PRO A 476 16.11 2.74 35.59
N GLU A 477 14.88 2.71 36.10
CA GLU A 477 13.72 3.36 35.48
C GLU A 477 13.75 4.87 35.67
N LYS A 478 14.20 5.33 36.85
CA LYS A 478 14.41 6.76 37.09
C LYS A 478 15.55 7.30 36.24
N ILE A 479 16.66 6.55 36.13
CA ILE A 479 17.82 6.90 35.31
C ILE A 479 17.45 6.95 33.81
N ALA A 480 16.74 5.94 33.30
CA ALA A 480 16.28 5.92 31.91
C ALA A 480 15.40 7.13 31.58
N ARG A 481 14.51 7.54 32.50
CA ARG A 481 13.62 8.70 32.31
C ARG A 481 14.33 10.05 32.37
N SER A 482 15.33 10.21 33.25
CA SER A 482 15.98 11.51 33.47
C SER A 482 17.21 11.77 32.59
N LEU A 483 17.89 10.72 32.14
CA LEU A 483 19.19 10.80 31.44
C LEU A 483 19.19 10.08 30.08
N MET A 484 18.02 9.82 29.51
CA MET A 484 17.83 9.08 28.25
C MET A 484 18.81 9.49 27.15
N ALA A 485 18.93 10.80 26.89
CA ALA A 485 19.76 11.33 25.82
C ALA A 485 21.25 11.07 26.04
N GLU A 486 21.74 11.24 27.27
CA GLU A 486 23.17 11.03 27.59
C GLU A 486 23.53 9.54 27.52
N ILE A 487 22.65 8.67 28.01
CA ILE A 487 22.87 7.22 27.99
C ILE A 487 22.84 6.68 26.55
N LEU A 488 21.94 7.19 25.70
CA LEU A 488 21.92 6.85 24.28
C LEU A 488 23.25 7.17 23.59
N VAL A 489 23.87 8.32 23.92
CA VAL A 489 25.18 8.69 23.36
C VAL A 489 26.25 7.66 23.79
N ARG A 490 26.28 7.28 25.06
CA ARG A 490 27.26 6.31 25.59
C ARG A 490 27.06 4.90 25.01
N PHE A 491 25.81 4.43 24.89
CA PHE A 491 25.56 3.17 24.18
C PHE A 491 25.92 3.26 22.70
N GLY A 492 25.70 4.41 22.05
CA GLY A 492 26.18 4.66 20.69
C GLY A 492 27.69 4.45 20.58
N ILE A 493 28.48 4.96 21.52
CA ILE A 493 29.94 4.76 21.56
C ILE A 493 30.28 3.26 21.69
N LEU A 494 29.65 2.55 22.62
CA LEU A 494 29.88 1.10 22.79
C LEU A 494 29.55 0.31 21.52
N LYS A 495 28.44 0.62 20.84
CA LYS A 495 28.08 -0.02 19.56
C LYS A 495 29.11 0.28 18.47
N GLN A 496 29.62 1.51 18.41
CA GLN A 496 30.66 1.89 17.46
C GLN A 496 31.97 1.12 17.72
N ILE A 497 32.38 0.98 18.98
CA ILE A 497 33.58 0.23 19.36
C ILE A 497 33.41 -1.26 19.03
N ALA A 498 32.26 -1.84 19.38
CA ALA A 498 31.93 -3.23 19.05
C ALA A 498 31.91 -3.46 17.52
N ALA A 499 31.32 -2.54 16.75
CA ALA A 499 31.33 -2.60 15.29
C ALA A 499 32.76 -2.64 14.74
N LYS A 500 33.65 -1.78 15.25
CA LYS A 500 35.07 -1.75 14.87
C LYS A 500 35.78 -3.07 15.17
N GLY A 501 35.53 -3.66 16.34
CA GLY A 501 36.10 -4.95 16.74
C GLY A 501 35.67 -6.16 15.91
N LYS A 502 34.58 -6.03 15.14
CA LYS A 502 34.03 -7.11 14.29
C LYS A 502 34.42 -7.00 12.82
N LEU A 503 35.13 -5.94 12.42
CA LEU A 503 35.38 -5.61 11.01
C LEU A 503 36.10 -6.74 10.27
N SER A 504 37.13 -7.33 10.86
CA SER A 504 37.91 -8.42 10.27
C SER A 504 37.05 -9.67 10.05
N ALA A 505 36.29 -10.11 11.05
CA ALA A 505 35.39 -11.26 10.92
C ALA A 505 34.30 -11.05 9.85
N VAL A 506 33.76 -9.83 9.75
CA VAL A 506 32.77 -9.48 8.71
C VAL A 506 33.40 -9.46 7.33
N ARG A 507 34.65 -8.99 7.22
CA ARG A 507 35.42 -9.03 5.97
C ARG A 507 35.65 -10.47 5.52
N GLU A 508 36.15 -11.33 6.40
CA GLU A 508 36.41 -12.74 6.10
C GLU A 508 35.14 -13.45 5.62
N TRP A 509 34.03 -13.29 6.34
CA TRP A 509 32.74 -13.83 5.92
C TRP A 509 32.31 -13.29 4.54
N ALA A 510 32.50 -11.99 4.28
CA ALA A 510 32.14 -11.41 3.00
C ALA A 510 33.02 -11.97 1.87
N GLU A 511 34.31 -12.15 2.09
CA GLU A 511 35.25 -12.76 1.14
C GLU A 511 34.84 -14.22 0.85
N ASP A 512 34.48 -15.01 1.87
CA ASP A 512 34.01 -16.40 1.69
C ASP A 512 32.75 -16.48 0.81
N VAL A 513 31.78 -15.60 1.05
CA VAL A 513 30.56 -15.48 0.23
C VAL A 513 30.89 -15.06 -1.21
N ILE A 514 31.86 -14.16 -1.39
CA ILE A 514 32.26 -13.70 -2.72
C ILE A 514 33.00 -14.80 -3.48
N ILE A 515 33.86 -15.57 -2.80
CA ILE A 515 34.61 -16.70 -3.36
C ILE A 515 33.66 -17.81 -3.82
N SER A 516 32.52 -18.01 -3.13
CA SER A 516 31.47 -18.93 -3.57
C SER A 516 30.68 -18.43 -4.79
N GLY A 517 30.99 -17.23 -5.29
CA GLY A 517 30.38 -16.64 -6.48
C GLY A 517 29.11 -15.85 -6.19
N GLU A 518 28.80 -15.57 -4.92
CA GLU A 518 27.60 -14.84 -4.52
C GLU A 518 27.89 -13.38 -4.14
N LYS A 519 26.93 -12.50 -4.46
CA LYS A 519 27.03 -11.09 -4.02
C LYS A 519 26.58 -10.91 -2.59
N VAL A 520 27.19 -9.95 -1.91
CA VAL A 520 26.92 -9.63 -0.50
C VAL A 520 26.51 -8.17 -0.31
N ILE A 521 25.55 -7.94 0.58
CA ILE A 521 25.18 -6.61 1.08
C ILE A 521 25.53 -6.53 2.57
N ILE A 522 26.25 -5.50 2.98
CA ILE A 522 26.64 -5.29 4.38
C ILE A 522 26.02 -4.00 4.90
N PHE A 523 25.23 -4.11 5.97
CA PHE A 523 24.63 -2.97 6.66
C PHE A 523 25.41 -2.57 7.91
N CYS A 524 25.64 -1.27 8.05
CA CYS A 524 26.27 -0.62 9.21
C CYS A 524 25.60 0.72 9.52
N TRP A 525 25.91 1.35 10.64
CA TRP A 525 25.40 2.68 11.00
C TRP A 525 26.40 3.78 10.69
N TYR A 526 27.68 3.54 10.96
CA TYR A 526 28.73 4.56 10.87
C TYR A 526 29.38 4.62 9.49
N ASN A 527 29.59 5.84 8.99
CA ASN A 527 30.25 6.06 7.70
C ASN A 527 31.72 5.57 7.69
N GLU A 528 32.42 5.62 8.84
CA GLU A 528 33.78 5.08 8.97
C GLU A 528 33.82 3.57 8.70
N THR A 529 32.86 2.82 9.25
CA THR A 529 32.67 1.39 9.01
C THR A 529 32.41 1.10 7.54
N VAL A 530 31.58 1.92 6.88
CA VAL A 530 31.34 1.82 5.43
C VAL A 530 32.63 1.96 4.65
N GLN A 531 33.41 3.00 4.96
CA GLN A 531 34.63 3.31 4.25
C GLN A 531 35.65 2.18 4.40
N TRP A 532 35.84 1.69 5.63
CA TRP A 532 36.77 0.60 5.90
C TRP A 532 36.40 -0.67 5.13
N LEU A 533 35.13 -1.11 5.19
CA LEU A 533 34.69 -2.33 4.51
C LEU A 533 34.73 -2.19 2.98
N ARG A 534 34.38 -1.01 2.44
CA ARG A 534 34.52 -0.72 1.00
C ARG A 534 35.98 -0.89 0.56
N ASP A 535 36.91 -0.32 1.32
CA ASP A 535 38.33 -0.33 0.98
C ASP A 535 38.95 -1.71 1.16
N ALA A 536 38.54 -2.46 2.19
CA ALA A 536 38.95 -3.83 2.42
C ALA A 536 38.49 -4.77 1.29
N LEU A 537 37.28 -4.57 0.76
CA LEU A 537 36.69 -5.40 -0.30
C LEU A 537 36.89 -4.81 -1.71
N LYS A 538 37.80 -3.84 -1.88
CA LYS A 538 38.00 -3.12 -3.16
C LYS A 538 38.36 -4.05 -4.32
N GLU A 539 39.10 -5.12 -4.04
CA GLU A 539 39.56 -6.11 -5.03
C GLU A 539 38.39 -6.92 -5.60
N HIS A 540 37.28 -6.98 -4.86
CA HIS A 540 36.02 -7.60 -5.28
C HIS A 540 35.01 -6.58 -5.85
N GLY A 541 35.50 -5.40 -6.27
CA GLY A 541 34.70 -4.37 -6.90
C GLY A 541 33.68 -3.71 -5.96
N ALA A 542 33.95 -3.70 -4.65
CA ALA A 542 33.03 -3.17 -3.64
C ALA A 542 32.61 -1.72 -3.89
N VAL A 543 31.33 -1.43 -3.65
CA VAL A 543 30.75 -0.08 -3.71
C VAL A 543 30.02 0.26 -2.42
N SER A 544 29.72 1.54 -2.20
CA SER A 544 29.04 1.99 -0.98
C SER A 544 27.86 2.92 -1.21
N ILE A 545 26.93 2.95 -0.25
CA ILE A 545 25.83 3.90 -0.15
C ILE A 545 25.77 4.43 1.28
N CYS A 546 26.17 5.69 1.49
CA CYS A 546 26.24 6.29 2.82
C CYS A 546 25.98 7.81 2.77
N GLY A 547 25.89 8.45 3.94
CA GLY A 547 25.68 9.90 4.00
C GLY A 547 26.94 10.67 3.60
N LYS A 548 28.08 10.20 4.10
CA LYS A 548 29.40 10.75 3.79
C LYS A 548 30.38 9.63 3.49
N ILE A 549 31.27 9.88 2.55
CA ILE A 549 32.40 9.02 2.22
C ILE A 549 33.62 9.91 1.95
N ASP A 550 34.79 9.53 2.45
CA ASP A 550 36.04 10.26 2.25
C ASP A 550 35.92 11.77 2.60
N GLY A 551 35.21 12.10 3.69
CA GLY A 551 35.02 13.47 4.17
C GLY A 551 34.00 14.32 3.40
N ARG A 552 33.38 13.81 2.32
CA ARG A 552 32.38 14.53 1.52
C ARG A 552 31.01 13.85 1.55
N ASP A 553 29.95 14.63 1.32
CA ASP A 553 28.62 14.08 1.12
C ASP A 553 28.56 13.25 -0.17
N MET A 554 27.93 12.09 -0.10
CA MET A 554 27.69 11.26 -1.29
C MET A 554 26.53 11.84 -2.09
N LYS A 555 26.73 12.02 -3.40
CA LYS A 555 25.71 12.63 -4.28
C LYS A 555 24.68 11.60 -4.73
N ASP A 556 23.44 12.05 -4.97
CA ASP A 556 22.34 11.18 -5.44
C ASP A 556 22.73 10.40 -6.73
N ASP A 557 23.43 11.04 -7.68
CA ASP A 557 23.87 10.40 -8.92
C ASP A 557 24.93 9.30 -8.70
N GLU A 558 25.76 9.46 -7.66
CA GLU A 558 26.78 8.48 -7.26
C GLU A 558 26.14 7.27 -6.59
N ILE A 559 25.17 7.50 -5.70
CA ILE A 559 24.35 6.45 -5.08
C ILE A 559 23.69 5.59 -6.17
N GLU A 560 23.08 6.21 -7.18
CA GLU A 560 22.43 5.50 -8.28
C GLU A 560 23.42 4.74 -9.18
N ARG A 561 24.61 5.31 -9.42
CA ARG A 561 25.69 4.64 -10.16
C ARG A 561 26.14 3.38 -9.43
N ASN A 562 26.38 3.47 -8.12
CA ASN A 562 26.80 2.34 -7.29
C ASN A 562 25.74 1.23 -7.25
N LYS A 563 24.46 1.59 -7.15
CA LYS A 563 23.35 0.62 -7.26
C LYS A 563 23.33 -0.09 -8.59
N THR A 564 23.41 0.68 -9.68
CA THR A 564 23.37 0.12 -11.03
C THR A 564 24.56 -0.83 -11.20
N LYS A 565 25.77 -0.39 -10.86
CA LYS A 565 26.98 -1.21 -10.90
C LYS A 565 26.80 -2.52 -10.12
N PHE A 566 26.40 -2.47 -8.87
CA PHE A 566 26.17 -3.68 -8.07
C PHE A 566 25.11 -4.62 -8.66
N GLN A 567 24.05 -4.08 -9.26
CA GLN A 567 22.98 -4.89 -9.85
C GLN A 567 23.37 -5.52 -11.19
N THR A 568 24.19 -4.86 -12.00
CA THR A 568 24.40 -5.24 -13.41
C THR A 568 25.82 -5.71 -13.74
N ASP A 569 26.83 -5.28 -12.98
CA ASP A 569 28.24 -5.59 -13.24
C ASP A 569 28.63 -6.88 -12.49
N PRO A 570 28.99 -7.96 -13.19
CA PRO A 570 29.42 -9.21 -12.56
C PRO A 570 30.68 -9.06 -11.70
N SER A 571 31.52 -8.04 -11.93
CA SER A 571 32.73 -7.81 -11.14
C SER A 571 32.47 -7.10 -9.80
N CYS A 572 31.28 -6.53 -9.62
CA CYS A 572 30.91 -5.79 -8.41
C CYS A 572 30.19 -6.74 -7.44
N MET A 573 30.95 -7.33 -6.52
CA MET A 573 30.46 -8.43 -5.68
C MET A 573 30.00 -8.01 -4.28
N ALA A 574 30.38 -6.81 -3.82
CA ALA A 574 30.01 -6.31 -2.50
C ALA A 574 29.38 -4.92 -2.53
N MET A 575 28.38 -4.70 -1.68
CA MET A 575 27.82 -3.38 -1.42
C MET A 575 27.72 -3.11 0.09
N VAL A 576 28.30 -2.00 0.54
CA VAL A 576 28.25 -1.58 1.96
C VAL A 576 27.35 -0.36 2.14
N ILE A 577 26.38 -0.43 3.06
CA ILE A 577 25.27 0.53 3.15
C ILE A 577 25.06 1.00 4.59
N THR A 578 24.82 2.30 4.79
CA THR A 578 24.34 2.78 6.11
C THR A 578 22.86 2.54 6.31
N TYR A 579 22.39 2.18 7.51
CA TYR A 579 20.96 2.02 7.81
C TYR A 579 20.12 3.25 7.41
N GLY A 580 20.62 4.47 7.67
CA GLY A 580 19.92 5.71 7.32
C GLY A 580 19.64 5.86 5.82
N LYS A 581 20.65 5.64 4.97
CA LYS A 581 20.50 5.69 3.50
C LYS A 581 19.89 4.41 2.92
N GLY A 582 20.12 3.27 3.56
CA GLY A 582 19.47 2.00 3.27
C GLY A 582 17.97 1.98 3.58
N GLY A 583 17.49 2.90 4.41
CA GLY A 583 16.06 3.11 4.68
C GLY A 583 15.26 3.68 3.49
N GLU A 584 15.92 4.22 2.47
CA GLU A 584 15.29 5.02 1.40
C GLU A 584 14.59 4.23 0.28
N GLY A 585 14.30 2.94 0.46
CA GLY A 585 13.42 2.20 -0.46
C GLY A 585 14.11 1.42 -1.59
N HIS A 586 15.43 1.26 -1.56
CA HIS A 586 16.17 0.60 -2.65
C HIS A 586 15.90 -0.91 -2.72
N THR A 587 15.88 -1.46 -3.92
CA THR A 587 15.76 -2.91 -4.18
C THR A 587 17.09 -3.41 -4.70
N LEU A 588 17.70 -4.38 -4.02
CA LEU A 588 19.05 -4.89 -4.29
C LEU A 588 19.01 -6.40 -4.55
N SER A 589 18.29 -6.78 -5.61
CA SER A 589 18.03 -8.16 -6.04
C SER A 589 19.26 -9.01 -6.32
N ALA A 590 20.40 -8.40 -6.65
CA ALA A 590 21.57 -9.15 -7.09
C ALA A 590 22.25 -9.97 -5.98
N ALA A 591 21.93 -9.75 -4.71
CA ALA A 591 22.48 -10.52 -3.58
C ALA A 591 21.45 -11.43 -2.93
N ASN A 592 21.93 -12.53 -2.36
CA ASN A 592 21.20 -13.42 -1.45
C ASN A 592 21.71 -13.31 -0.01
N ASN A 593 22.90 -12.74 0.20
CA ASN A 593 23.56 -12.67 1.49
C ASN A 593 23.52 -11.24 2.03
N VAL A 594 22.99 -11.09 3.25
CA VAL A 594 22.88 -9.80 3.94
C VAL A 594 23.56 -9.89 5.29
N GLY A 595 24.65 -9.14 5.47
CA GLY A 595 25.38 -9.04 6.73
C GLY A 595 24.99 -7.79 7.51
N MET A 596 24.82 -7.91 8.82
CA MET A 596 24.54 -6.81 9.73
C MET A 596 25.63 -6.74 10.77
N ILE A 597 26.57 -5.80 10.59
CA ILE A 597 27.64 -5.58 11.56
C ILE A 597 27.14 -4.80 12.78
N GLU A 598 26.05 -4.07 12.65
CA GLU A 598 25.48 -3.28 13.73
C GLU A 598 23.97 -3.41 13.74
N LEU A 599 23.39 -3.56 14.92
CA LEU A 599 21.94 -3.60 15.05
C LEU A 599 21.37 -2.18 15.07
N GLY A 600 20.24 -1.95 14.41
CA GLY A 600 19.35 -0.82 14.71
C GLY A 600 18.77 -0.89 16.12
N TRP A 601 18.06 0.16 16.54
CA TRP A 601 17.41 0.21 17.84
C TRP A 601 16.03 -0.44 17.84
N THR A 602 15.48 -0.75 16.67
CA THR A 602 14.14 -1.34 16.55
C THR A 602 14.16 -2.44 15.51
N TYR A 603 13.43 -3.54 15.74
CA TYR A 603 13.30 -4.64 14.77
C TYR A 603 12.96 -4.17 13.34
N LYS A 604 12.24 -3.06 13.18
CA LYS A 604 11.90 -2.49 11.87
C LYS A 604 13.13 -2.06 11.08
N ASP A 605 14.17 -1.57 11.76
CA ASP A 605 15.43 -1.19 11.13
C ASP A 605 16.10 -2.43 10.50
N GLN A 606 16.16 -3.55 11.24
CA GLN A 606 16.68 -4.82 10.71
C GLN A 606 15.78 -5.36 9.62
N ALA A 607 14.47 -5.47 9.88
CA ALA A 607 13.51 -6.00 8.94
C ALA A 607 13.59 -5.27 7.61
N GLN A 608 13.74 -3.94 7.63
CA GLN A 608 13.90 -3.11 6.43
C GLN A 608 15.21 -3.39 5.68
N ALA A 609 16.31 -3.64 6.40
CA ALA A 609 17.61 -4.01 5.83
C ALA A 609 17.59 -5.39 5.18
N GLU A 610 17.11 -6.43 5.90
CA GLU A 610 16.94 -7.80 5.36
C GLU A 610 16.14 -7.78 4.06
N ASP A 611 15.05 -7.01 4.11
CA ASP A 611 14.08 -6.96 3.05
C ASP A 611 14.77 -6.42 1.76
N ARG A 612 15.87 -5.65 1.80
CA ARG A 612 16.52 -5.10 0.59
C ARG A 612 16.95 -6.13 -0.45
N ALA A 613 17.34 -7.33 -0.01
CA ALA A 613 17.67 -8.45 -0.89
C ALA A 613 16.43 -9.29 -1.30
N VAL A 614 15.31 -9.14 -0.58
CA VAL A 614 14.06 -9.87 -0.86
C VAL A 614 13.29 -9.18 -1.97
N VAL A 615 13.23 -9.82 -3.14
CA VAL A 615 12.48 -9.36 -4.30
C VAL A 615 11.41 -10.38 -4.66
N VAL A 616 10.25 -9.85 -5.03
CA VAL A 616 9.09 -10.64 -5.46
C VAL A 616 9.36 -11.31 -6.81
N GLY A 617 9.11 -12.61 -6.90
CA GLY A 617 9.33 -13.41 -8.11
C GLY A 617 10.76 -13.93 -8.28
N LYS A 618 11.59 -13.80 -7.22
CA LYS A 618 12.91 -14.42 -7.13
C LYS A 618 12.76 -15.77 -6.40
N THR A 619 13.28 -16.84 -6.98
CA THR A 619 13.39 -18.16 -6.34
C THR A 619 14.62 -18.22 -5.44
N GLY A 620 14.56 -18.99 -4.35
CA GLY A 620 15.70 -19.26 -3.46
C GLY A 620 15.52 -18.76 -2.04
N SER A 621 16.62 -18.54 -1.32
CA SER A 621 16.64 -18.00 0.03
C SER A 621 17.40 -16.67 0.09
N VAL A 622 17.12 -15.89 1.14
CA VAL A 622 17.97 -14.79 1.57
C VAL A 622 18.52 -15.15 2.94
N ASP A 623 19.85 -15.24 3.04
CA ASP A 623 20.57 -15.50 4.27
C ASP A 623 20.98 -14.17 4.92
N CYS A 624 20.42 -13.91 6.10
CA CYS A 624 20.67 -12.73 6.91
C CYS A 624 21.58 -13.08 8.10
N TYR A 625 22.78 -12.53 8.13
CA TYR A 625 23.79 -12.78 9.15
C TYR A 625 23.85 -11.59 10.13
N TYR A 626 23.68 -11.88 11.42
CA TYR A 626 23.76 -10.91 12.51
C TYR A 626 25.07 -11.12 13.23
N PHE A 627 26.01 -10.18 13.07
CA PHE A 627 27.30 -10.26 13.74
C PHE A 627 27.19 -9.62 15.14
N ILE A 628 27.21 -10.47 16.15
CA ILE A 628 26.99 -10.09 17.55
C ILE A 628 28.32 -10.20 18.29
N GLY A 629 28.80 -9.08 18.85
CA GLY A 629 30.02 -9.11 19.66
C GLY A 629 29.78 -9.90 20.94
N GLU A 630 30.60 -10.92 21.21
CA GLU A 630 30.52 -11.68 22.46
C GLU A 630 30.81 -10.80 23.66
N ASP A 631 30.06 -10.97 24.76
CA ASP A 631 30.21 -10.15 25.97
C ASP A 631 30.10 -8.64 25.67
N THR A 632 29.18 -8.26 24.78
CA THR A 632 28.89 -6.86 24.45
C THR A 632 27.40 -6.56 24.55
N ILE A 633 27.07 -5.27 24.49
CA ILE A 633 25.68 -4.81 24.41
C ILE A 633 24.96 -5.28 23.15
N ASP A 634 25.66 -5.83 22.14
CA ASP A 634 25.00 -6.37 20.96
C ASP A 634 24.08 -7.54 21.32
N GLU A 635 24.45 -8.38 22.29
CA GLU A 635 23.63 -9.52 22.74
C GLU A 635 22.32 -9.05 23.34
N ASP A 636 22.38 -8.06 24.24
CA ASP A 636 21.21 -7.46 24.86
C ASP A 636 20.28 -6.78 23.84
N VAL A 637 20.87 -6.04 22.89
CA VAL A 637 20.12 -5.37 21.83
C VAL A 637 19.45 -6.42 20.92
N TYR A 638 20.18 -7.47 20.55
CA TYR A 638 19.66 -8.57 19.72
C TYR A 638 18.47 -9.26 20.39
N ASP A 639 18.60 -9.62 21.67
CA ASP A 639 17.56 -10.32 22.43
C ASP A 639 16.24 -9.56 22.44
N VAL A 640 16.28 -8.24 22.64
CA VAL A 640 15.05 -7.43 22.65
C VAL A 640 14.45 -7.33 21.25
N ILE A 641 15.29 -7.17 20.23
CA ILE A 641 14.85 -7.14 18.83
C ILE A 641 14.17 -8.46 18.46
N ASP A 642 14.78 -9.61 18.78
CA ASP A 642 14.24 -10.91 18.42
C ASP A 642 12.97 -11.23 19.24
N SER A 643 12.94 -10.89 20.53
CA SER A 643 11.72 -11.01 21.36
C SER A 643 10.56 -10.20 20.77
N ARG A 644 10.81 -8.96 20.37
CA ARG A 644 9.78 -8.09 19.75
C ARG A 644 9.36 -8.58 18.37
N ARG A 645 10.27 -9.18 17.60
CA ARG A 645 9.96 -9.81 16.32
C ARG A 645 8.98 -10.97 16.47
N GLN A 646 9.15 -11.80 17.50
CA GLN A 646 8.22 -12.90 17.79
C GLN A 646 6.82 -12.36 18.12
N ILE A 647 6.74 -11.28 18.92
CA ILE A 647 5.48 -10.61 19.29
C ILE A 647 4.84 -9.88 18.10
N GLU A 648 5.59 -9.17 17.24
CA GLU A 648 5.03 -8.50 16.05
C GLU A 648 4.48 -9.49 15.00
N LYS A 649 4.92 -10.75 15.03
CA LYS A 649 4.31 -11.84 14.24
C LYS A 649 2.87 -12.11 14.67
N GLU A 650 2.50 -11.72 15.89
CA GLU A 650 1.20 -11.99 16.54
C GLU A 650 0.37 -10.71 16.78
N ALA A 651 0.98 -9.52 16.87
CA ALA A 651 0.25 -8.25 17.03
C ALA A 651 0.99 -7.05 16.40
N THR A 652 0.31 -6.29 15.53
CA THR A 652 0.89 -5.10 14.89
C THR A 652 0.71 -3.83 15.73
N GLY A 653 1.81 -3.28 16.27
CA GLY A 653 1.86 -1.88 16.69
C GLY A 653 2.68 -1.58 17.95
N GLY A 654 3.87 -0.98 17.80
CA GLY A 654 4.60 -0.41 18.95
C GLY A 654 5.97 0.15 18.59
N ASN A 655 6.05 1.39 18.09
CA ASN A 655 7.35 1.99 17.73
C ASN A 655 8.06 2.70 18.90
N GLU A 656 7.33 3.25 19.88
CA GLU A 656 7.96 4.04 20.97
C GLU A 656 8.24 3.21 22.23
N VAL A 657 7.50 2.12 22.44
CA VAL A 657 7.66 1.27 23.64
C VAL A 657 8.99 0.50 23.62
N VAL A 658 9.48 0.16 22.41
CA VAL A 658 10.66 -0.70 22.22
C VAL A 658 11.96 0.00 22.63
N GLN A 659 12.17 1.27 22.27
CA GLN A 659 13.41 1.98 22.62
C GLN A 659 13.54 2.16 24.14
N THR A 660 12.45 2.49 24.83
CA THR A 660 12.44 2.64 26.29
C THR A 660 12.66 1.29 26.98
N GLU A 661 12.05 0.22 26.49
CA GLU A 661 12.24 -1.14 27.04
C GLU A 661 13.67 -1.65 26.85
N ILE A 662 14.25 -1.48 25.65
CA ILE A 662 15.67 -1.77 25.37
C ILE A 662 16.55 -1.00 26.35
N MET A 663 16.27 0.30 26.53
CA MET A 663 17.06 1.16 27.41
C MET A 663 17.03 0.69 28.86
N THR A 664 15.84 0.43 29.40
CA THR A 664 15.71 -0.05 30.79
C THR A 664 16.38 -1.41 30.99
N ARG A 665 16.28 -2.32 30.00
CA ARG A 665 16.95 -3.62 30.06
C ARG A 665 18.47 -3.47 30.01
N LEU A 666 19.00 -2.68 29.09
CA LEU A 666 20.44 -2.41 28.98
C LEU A 666 21.01 -1.80 30.25
N ILE A 667 20.35 -0.77 30.81
CA ILE A 667 20.80 -0.14 32.06
C ILE A 667 20.82 -1.18 33.19
N ARG A 668 19.78 -2.01 33.31
CA ARG A 668 19.71 -3.07 34.33
C ARG A 668 20.87 -4.05 34.18
N ASN A 669 21.16 -4.50 32.96
CA ASN A 669 22.23 -5.46 32.68
C ASN A 669 23.60 -4.88 33.01
N VAL A 670 23.90 -3.66 32.55
CA VAL A 670 25.15 -2.94 32.85
C VAL A 670 25.34 -2.70 34.35
N MET A 671 24.26 -2.41 35.09
CA MET A 671 24.35 -2.23 36.54
C MET A 671 24.50 -3.56 37.29
N SER A 672 23.96 -4.66 36.75
CA SER A 672 24.01 -5.99 37.36
C SER A 672 25.34 -6.71 37.17
N SER A 673 26.09 -6.41 36.10
CA SER A 673 27.40 -7.01 35.79
C SER A 673 28.54 -6.56 36.72
N LYS A 674 28.23 -5.82 37.80
CA LYS A 674 29.18 -5.34 38.81
C LYS A 674 29.38 -6.32 39.98
N LYS A 675 28.92 -7.57 39.86
CA LYS A 675 29.04 -8.61 40.90
C LYS A 675 30.09 -9.64 40.57
#